data_AF-A0A7C7XKM5-F1
#
_entry.id   AF-A0A7C7XKM5-F1
#
_cell.length_a   1.000
_cell.length_b   1.000
_cell.length_c   1.000
_cell.angle_alpha   90.00
_cell.angle_beta   90.00
_cell.angle_gamma   90.00
#
_symmetry.space_group_name_H-M   'P 1'
#
loop_
_entity.id
_entity.type
_entity.pdbx_description
1 polymer ?
#
loop_
_entity_poly.entity_id
_entity_poly.type
_entity_poly.pdbx_seq_one_letter_code
_entity_poly.pdbx_strand_id
1 'polypeptide(L)'
;MTQPATELDTQMIETEFRRQIADGLHSAATLAVFSNGAQVVDLTYGARHSRPLFRALSMGKPLTAAVLWRYKARGHFDWDTPVAELWPEFGTRGKSSITIGHVLSHSAGLASSATIPAGDHADWGRVIAHIEDMTPATQPGTVVHYHSQTFGWLVGEIASRVSGLPFEEAFAREVAFPLGLQNTSFTLEPSEFGRVVPITAGDDWEDQNRNLLGGKDAERRLQTLMPSSSMLTTAQDIARFYSAISGKGKLNGVPWLPEDVINEVTTLQAEGPDAASGNYSRVGLGLRLPSTPPNQYASENYTDMVGHGGAATCTGWASLDHDISFAYITNRLQKELPNKLRLNAMSQAVRDVLGVVLNNVNDTTPNAKTTENSTPLSQPAKIEQVWPGKEWQISEPEELGFDRTNLAEAARYQSEISENKPYRILIARHSKIAAEWTFRSDPTAQASQASASKSTFSSVLGIAIEEGVIKSENDRVSDYYPEMLDVAPGQGPKEGRYAFPENSEITFRQLIGNTSGYMKPGEAPGKVFNYQTFGMNILTHSVASAYSLYKSSKPEQGGGFGTLTEWKIRNLIDGSWSWKYGNFDMPPEAKLGTFGYMTNYLMTPQDMARMGWLWLNKGNWNGTQVIPAEWIDKATKVSPEILENEPEDRHVYGLGFWCNDQSQVWPDLPNDSFAASGAGQQHIWVCPSFDLVVVQSPGSYPSHGAFDSPEQVEDRRSMQGLLGRIVDSIT
;
A
#
# COMPACT_ATOMS: atom_id res chain seq x y z
N MET A 1 0.65 -5.41 -30.83
CA MET A 1 1.78 -4.47 -30.94
C MET A 1 1.34 -3.16 -30.32
N THR A 2 1.64 -2.97 -29.03
CA THR A 2 1.41 -1.72 -28.30
C THR A 2 2.61 -0.82 -28.53
N GLN A 3 2.36 0.41 -28.97
CA GLN A 3 3.39 1.45 -29.07
C GLN A 3 3.98 1.74 -27.67
N PRO A 4 5.27 2.11 -27.57
CA PRO A 4 5.83 2.60 -26.31
C PRO A 4 5.09 3.88 -25.88
N ALA A 5 4.76 3.97 -24.59
CA ALA A 5 4.25 5.20 -23.99
C ALA A 5 5.29 6.30 -24.22
N THR A 6 4.91 7.36 -24.92
CA THR A 6 5.72 8.56 -25.06
C THR A 6 6.02 9.11 -23.67
N GLU A 7 7.29 9.15 -23.28
CA GLU A 7 7.74 9.83 -22.06
C GLU A 7 7.25 11.30 -22.10
N LEU A 8 6.60 11.75 -21.02
CA LEU A 8 6.22 13.15 -20.86
C LEU A 8 7.48 13.99 -20.75
N ASP A 9 7.66 14.99 -21.62
CA ASP A 9 8.73 15.98 -21.47
C ASP A 9 8.44 16.89 -20.27
N THR A 10 9.09 16.61 -19.14
CA THR A 10 8.89 17.34 -17.88
C THR A 10 9.68 18.65 -17.81
N GLN A 11 10.48 19.00 -18.83
CA GLN A 11 11.39 20.14 -18.76
C GLN A 11 10.67 21.48 -18.56
N MET A 12 9.50 21.66 -19.18
CA MET A 12 8.67 22.86 -18.98
C MET A 12 8.16 22.99 -17.54
N ILE A 13 7.78 21.86 -16.92
CA ILE A 13 7.28 21.80 -15.54
C ILE A 13 8.40 22.20 -14.57
N GLU A 14 9.59 21.62 -14.75
CA GLU A 14 10.76 21.94 -13.93
C GLU A 14 11.20 23.41 -14.09
N THR A 15 11.14 23.93 -15.32
CA THR A 15 11.49 25.32 -15.62
C THR A 15 10.57 26.29 -14.91
N GLU A 16 9.26 26.06 -14.97
CA GLU A 16 8.28 26.90 -14.25
C GLU A 16 8.47 26.80 -12.74
N PHE A 17 8.73 25.60 -12.20
CA PHE A 17 9.01 25.42 -10.76
C PHE A 17 10.22 26.23 -10.30
N ARG A 18 11.33 26.15 -11.05
CA ARG A 18 12.56 26.89 -10.75
C ARG A 18 12.37 28.41 -10.91
N ARG A 19 11.60 28.85 -11.91
CA ARG A 19 11.29 30.27 -12.13
C ARG A 19 10.56 30.87 -10.93
N GLN A 20 9.51 30.20 -10.42
CA GLN A 20 8.77 30.72 -9.26
C GLN A 20 9.64 30.86 -8.00
N ILE A 21 10.59 29.93 -7.80
CA ILE A 21 11.59 30.01 -6.73
C ILE A 21 12.55 31.19 -6.95
N ALA A 22 13.10 31.33 -8.17
CA ALA A 22 14.03 32.41 -8.52
C ALA A 22 13.39 33.80 -8.38
N ASP A 23 12.11 33.93 -8.72
CA ASP A 23 11.33 35.16 -8.60
C ASP A 23 10.91 35.46 -7.15
N GLY A 24 11.24 34.59 -6.19
CA GLY A 24 10.95 34.79 -4.78
C GLY A 24 9.47 34.67 -4.41
N LEU A 25 8.66 33.97 -5.23
CA LEU A 25 7.22 33.80 -4.97
C LEU A 25 6.92 32.96 -3.74
N HIS A 26 7.90 32.20 -3.24
CA HIS A 26 7.91 31.43 -1.99
C HIS A 26 9.33 30.94 -1.72
N SER A 27 9.65 30.67 -0.45
CA SER A 27 10.99 30.19 -0.07
C SER A 27 11.11 28.67 -0.04
N ALA A 28 9.98 27.96 0.03
CA ALA A 28 9.91 26.51 -0.03
C ALA A 28 8.65 26.06 -0.77
N ALA A 29 8.78 24.98 -1.55
CA ALA A 29 7.67 24.34 -2.24
C ALA A 29 7.95 22.87 -2.52
N THR A 30 6.87 22.12 -2.73
CA THR A 30 6.90 20.73 -3.20
C THR A 30 5.87 20.54 -4.32
N LEU A 31 6.23 19.77 -5.34
CA LEU A 31 5.45 19.49 -6.55
C LEU A 31 5.54 17.99 -6.85
N ALA A 32 4.40 17.37 -7.15
CA ALA A 32 4.36 16.03 -7.70
C ALA A 32 3.34 15.94 -8.83
N VAL A 33 3.68 15.15 -9.86
CA VAL A 33 2.82 14.85 -11.00
C VAL A 33 2.83 13.35 -11.25
N PHE A 34 1.65 12.77 -11.44
CA PHE A 34 1.50 11.38 -11.87
C PHE A 34 0.83 11.34 -13.24
N SER A 35 1.22 10.37 -14.04
CA SER A 35 0.62 10.05 -15.34
C SER A 35 0.45 8.55 -15.44
N ASN A 36 -0.74 8.09 -15.81
CA ASN A 36 -1.07 6.67 -15.94
C ASN A 36 -0.70 5.86 -14.67
N GLY A 37 -0.93 6.43 -13.49
CA GLY A 37 -0.58 5.83 -12.20
C GLY A 37 0.90 5.90 -11.79
N ALA A 38 1.81 6.32 -12.68
CA ALA A 38 3.24 6.44 -12.42
C ALA A 38 3.63 7.87 -12.05
N GLN A 39 4.50 8.02 -11.05
CA GLN A 39 5.06 9.33 -10.71
C GLN A 39 6.08 9.76 -11.75
N VAL A 40 5.88 10.93 -12.36
CA VAL A 40 6.75 11.48 -13.41
C VAL A 40 7.49 12.74 -12.97
N VAL A 41 7.00 13.44 -11.94
CA VAL A 41 7.69 14.59 -11.33
C VAL A 41 7.65 14.45 -9.81
N ASP A 42 8.78 14.70 -9.16
CA ASP A 42 8.91 14.88 -7.71
C ASP A 42 9.95 15.96 -7.43
N LEU A 43 9.49 17.16 -7.08
CA LEU A 43 10.39 18.28 -6.78
C LEU A 43 10.08 18.82 -5.40
N THR A 44 11.14 19.07 -4.62
CA THR A 44 11.03 19.77 -3.35
C THR A 44 12.20 20.75 -3.21
N TYR A 45 11.91 21.96 -2.76
CA TYR A 45 12.90 23.02 -2.56
C TYR A 45 12.67 23.74 -1.22
N GLY A 46 13.76 24.24 -0.62
CA GLY A 46 13.71 25.18 0.51
C GLY A 46 13.37 24.57 1.86
N ALA A 47 13.30 23.24 1.97
CA ALA A 47 13.07 22.55 3.23
C ALA A 47 14.38 22.05 3.86
N ARG A 48 14.46 22.10 5.20
CA ARG A 48 15.64 21.64 5.95
C ARG A 48 15.66 20.12 6.18
N HIS A 49 14.49 19.53 6.38
CA HIS A 49 14.34 18.10 6.62
C HIS A 49 14.36 17.34 5.29
N SER A 50 14.96 16.14 5.26
CA SER A 50 15.02 15.29 4.06
C SER A 50 13.66 14.73 3.63
N ARG A 51 12.71 14.65 4.56
CA ARG A 51 11.31 14.25 4.33
C ARG A 51 10.35 15.32 4.90
N PRO A 52 10.23 16.48 4.25
CA PRO A 52 9.51 17.61 4.81
C PRO A 52 7.99 17.46 4.70
N LEU A 53 7.27 17.97 5.69
CA LEU A 53 5.80 18.01 5.71
C LEU A 53 5.31 19.44 5.50
N PHE A 54 4.37 19.60 4.57
CA PHE A 54 3.74 20.87 4.28
C PHE A 54 2.29 20.87 4.77
N ARG A 55 1.77 22.05 5.13
CA ARG A 55 0.36 22.22 5.50
C ARG A 55 -0.50 22.25 4.23
N ALA A 56 -1.37 21.27 4.06
CA ALA A 56 -2.33 21.20 2.95
C ALA A 56 -3.52 22.14 3.16
N LEU A 57 -3.79 22.56 4.40
CA LEU A 57 -4.96 23.37 4.75
C LEU A 57 -6.25 22.75 4.16
N SER A 58 -7.07 23.54 3.48
CA SER A 58 -8.32 23.06 2.90
C SER A 58 -8.15 22.05 1.75
N MET A 59 -6.95 21.90 1.20
CA MET A 59 -6.68 20.85 0.20
C MET A 59 -6.81 19.44 0.79
N GLY A 60 -6.82 19.28 2.13
CA GLY A 60 -7.09 18.01 2.79
C GLY A 60 -8.56 17.56 2.80
N LYS A 61 -9.52 18.45 2.49
CA LYS A 61 -10.96 18.13 2.54
C LYS A 61 -11.37 16.93 1.66
N PRO A 62 -10.91 16.80 0.41
CA PRO A 62 -11.20 15.62 -0.40
C PRO A 62 -10.71 14.32 0.24
N LEU A 63 -9.54 14.35 0.89
CA LEU A 63 -8.98 13.19 1.57
C LEU A 63 -9.80 12.82 2.82
N THR A 64 -10.32 13.80 3.55
CA THR A 64 -11.31 13.58 4.62
C THR A 64 -12.61 13.00 4.07
N ALA A 65 -13.13 13.55 2.98
CA ALA A 65 -14.37 13.08 2.32
C ALA A 65 -14.25 11.65 1.79
N ALA A 66 -13.07 11.26 1.32
CA ALA A 66 -12.79 9.93 0.79
C ALA A 66 -13.05 8.80 1.77
N VAL A 67 -12.98 9.06 3.09
CA VAL A 67 -13.39 8.09 4.11
C VAL A 67 -14.86 7.71 3.92
N LEU A 68 -15.75 8.69 3.71
CA LEU A 68 -17.16 8.46 3.43
C LEU A 68 -17.39 7.82 2.06
N TRP A 69 -16.59 8.15 1.04
CA TRP A 69 -16.65 7.46 -0.26
C TRP A 69 -16.43 5.95 -0.13
N ARG A 70 -15.52 5.54 0.76
CA ARG A 70 -15.24 4.12 1.05
C ARG A 70 -16.40 3.41 1.73
N TYR A 71 -17.08 4.07 2.68
CA TYR A 71 -18.26 3.49 3.32
C TYR A 71 -19.49 3.46 2.41
N LYS A 72 -19.67 4.47 1.53
CA LYS A 72 -20.66 4.42 0.44
C LYS A 72 -20.41 3.21 -0.46
N ALA A 73 -19.18 3.02 -0.92
CA ALA A 73 -18.81 1.90 -1.79
C ALA A 73 -19.07 0.52 -1.17
N ARG A 74 -19.09 0.44 0.17
CA ARG A 74 -19.42 -0.76 0.94
C ARG A 74 -20.91 -0.89 1.30
N GLY A 75 -21.76 0.02 0.81
CA GLY A 75 -23.20 -0.03 0.99
C GLY A 75 -23.68 0.35 2.39
N HIS A 76 -22.93 1.17 3.14
CA HIS A 76 -23.35 1.60 4.48
C HIS A 76 -24.43 2.67 4.49
N PHE A 77 -24.47 3.51 3.45
CA PHE A 77 -25.44 4.60 3.27
C PHE A 77 -25.47 5.02 1.80
N ASP A 78 -26.45 5.84 1.45
CA ASP A 78 -26.53 6.59 0.19
C ASP A 78 -26.31 8.09 0.42
N TRP A 79 -26.09 8.87 -0.64
CA TRP A 79 -25.80 10.30 -0.50
C TRP A 79 -26.99 11.11 0.01
N ASP A 80 -28.21 10.62 -0.20
CA ASP A 80 -29.45 11.21 0.30
C ASP A 80 -29.83 10.72 1.70
N THR A 81 -29.06 9.79 2.29
CA THR A 81 -29.26 9.35 3.67
C THR A 81 -29.14 10.55 4.63
N PRO A 82 -30.17 10.83 5.45
CA PRO A 82 -30.10 11.84 6.49
C PRO A 82 -28.97 11.54 7.47
N VAL A 83 -28.16 12.56 7.80
CA VAL A 83 -27.07 12.42 8.80
C VAL A 83 -27.62 11.95 10.15
N ALA A 84 -28.85 12.34 10.49
CA ALA A 84 -29.52 11.97 11.72
C ALA A 84 -29.78 10.45 11.88
N GLU A 85 -29.71 9.66 10.80
CA GLU A 85 -29.81 8.20 10.90
C GLU A 85 -28.56 7.56 11.51
N LEU A 86 -27.38 8.18 11.28
CA LEU A 86 -26.10 7.74 11.82
C LEU A 86 -25.72 8.49 13.11
N TRP A 87 -26.21 9.73 13.24
CA TRP A 87 -25.92 10.65 14.33
C TRP A 87 -27.21 11.32 14.82
N PRO A 88 -28.02 10.64 15.65
CA PRO A 88 -29.35 11.13 16.04
C PRO A 88 -29.33 12.51 16.71
N GLU A 89 -28.32 12.80 17.53
CA GLU A 89 -28.16 14.07 18.23
C GLU A 89 -28.01 15.26 17.28
N PHE A 90 -27.44 15.03 16.09
CA PHE A 90 -27.33 16.01 15.03
C PHE A 90 -28.70 16.44 14.48
N GLY A 91 -29.72 15.57 14.51
CA GLY A 91 -31.03 15.85 13.89
C GLY A 91 -31.84 17.01 14.49
N THR A 92 -31.39 17.58 15.60
CA THR A 92 -32.08 18.67 16.32
C THR A 92 -32.00 20.01 15.58
N ARG A 93 -32.80 21.01 16.02
CA ARG A 93 -32.72 22.41 15.55
C ARG A 93 -32.80 22.59 14.02
N GLY A 94 -33.70 21.84 13.38
CA GLY A 94 -33.96 21.93 11.93
C GLY A 94 -32.95 21.20 11.05
N LYS A 95 -32.10 20.34 11.63
CA LYS A 95 -31.06 19.59 10.91
C LYS A 95 -31.46 18.18 10.48
N SER A 96 -32.64 17.70 10.88
CA SER A 96 -33.10 16.31 10.65
C SER A 96 -33.16 15.88 9.17
N SER A 97 -33.31 16.82 8.24
CA SER A 97 -33.35 16.54 6.79
C SER A 97 -32.03 16.81 6.07
N ILE A 98 -30.96 17.15 6.79
CA ILE A 98 -29.63 17.34 6.19
C ILE A 98 -29.06 15.96 5.85
N THR A 99 -28.70 15.76 4.58
CA THR A 99 -28.15 14.52 4.06
C THR A 99 -26.62 14.53 4.07
N ILE A 100 -26.01 13.36 3.93
CA ILE A 100 -24.55 13.23 3.77
C ILE A 100 -24.08 14.01 2.53
N GLY A 101 -24.85 13.98 1.44
CA GLY A 101 -24.61 14.76 0.22
C GLY A 101 -24.65 16.27 0.48
N HIS A 102 -25.55 16.77 1.32
CA HIS A 102 -25.58 18.19 1.70
C HIS A 102 -24.30 18.62 2.45
N VAL A 103 -23.77 17.76 3.33
CA VAL A 103 -22.51 18.01 4.03
C VAL A 103 -21.35 18.06 3.04
N LEU A 104 -21.23 17.04 2.18
CA LEU A 104 -20.13 16.91 1.23
C LEU A 104 -20.14 17.99 0.14
N SER A 105 -21.32 18.49 -0.25
CA SER A 105 -21.50 19.57 -1.23
C SER A 105 -21.55 20.97 -0.62
N HIS A 106 -21.22 21.13 0.67
CA HIS A 106 -21.27 22.43 1.36
C HIS A 106 -22.64 23.13 1.31
N SER A 107 -23.74 22.38 1.24
CA SER A 107 -25.10 22.90 1.19
C SER A 107 -25.91 22.64 2.46
N ALA A 108 -25.28 22.10 3.52
CA ALA A 108 -25.93 21.84 4.81
C ALA A 108 -26.29 23.10 5.62
N GLY A 109 -25.74 24.27 5.27
CA GLY A 109 -26.00 25.54 5.97
C GLY A 109 -25.27 25.72 7.31
N LEU A 110 -24.30 24.87 7.65
CA LEU A 110 -23.58 24.86 8.92
C LEU A 110 -22.15 25.40 8.80
N ALA A 111 -21.92 26.39 7.94
CA ALA A 111 -20.57 26.83 7.60
C ALA A 111 -19.90 27.73 8.65
N SER A 112 -20.68 28.43 9.49
CA SER A 112 -20.15 29.32 10.51
C SER A 112 -19.61 28.53 11.71
N SER A 113 -18.33 28.69 12.02
CA SER A 113 -17.71 28.17 13.25
C SER A 113 -17.66 29.21 14.38
N ALA A 114 -18.32 30.37 14.23
CA ALA A 114 -18.25 31.46 15.21
C ALA A 114 -18.80 31.08 16.60
N THR A 115 -19.66 30.07 16.67
CA THR A 115 -20.21 29.54 17.93
C THR A 115 -19.32 28.47 18.58
N ILE A 116 -18.26 28.02 17.91
CA ILE A 116 -17.30 27.05 18.45
C ILE A 116 -16.11 27.83 19.02
N PRO A 117 -15.89 27.84 20.35
CA PRO A 117 -14.76 28.54 20.94
C PRO A 117 -13.43 27.92 20.51
N ALA A 118 -12.46 28.75 20.11
CA ALA A 118 -11.13 28.28 19.69
C ALA A 118 -10.41 27.41 20.75
N GLY A 119 -10.70 27.64 22.04
CA GLY A 119 -10.15 26.84 23.14
C GLY A 119 -10.65 25.40 23.17
N ASP A 120 -11.83 25.13 22.60
CA ASP A 120 -12.45 23.81 22.54
C ASP A 120 -12.03 23.00 21.31
N HIS A 121 -11.34 23.59 20.31
CA HIS A 121 -11.00 22.90 19.06
C HIS A 121 -10.18 21.61 19.23
N ALA A 122 -9.47 21.46 20.36
CA ALA A 122 -8.68 20.26 20.67
C ALA A 122 -9.51 19.14 21.34
N ASP A 123 -10.75 19.42 21.73
CA ASP A 123 -11.67 18.47 22.35
C ASP A 123 -12.79 18.14 21.35
N TRP A 124 -12.66 16.97 20.71
CA TRP A 124 -13.61 16.52 19.68
C TRP A 124 -15.05 16.53 20.20
N GLY A 125 -15.29 15.99 21.40
CA GLY A 125 -16.63 15.88 21.98
C GLY A 125 -17.28 17.25 22.20
N ARG A 126 -16.53 18.24 22.68
CA ARG A 126 -17.05 19.61 22.82
C ARG A 126 -17.40 20.24 21.49
N VAL A 127 -16.54 20.07 20.48
CA VAL A 127 -16.81 20.60 19.14
C VAL A 127 -18.06 19.97 18.54
N ILE A 128 -18.22 18.65 18.67
CA ILE A 128 -19.40 17.91 18.23
C ILE A 128 -20.66 18.42 18.95
N ALA A 129 -20.61 18.63 20.27
CA ALA A 129 -21.73 19.21 21.02
C ALA A 129 -22.11 20.62 20.53
N HIS A 130 -21.12 21.47 20.18
CA HIS A 130 -21.41 22.78 19.58
C HIS A 130 -22.07 22.64 18.20
N ILE A 131 -21.66 21.67 17.38
CA ILE A 131 -22.27 21.38 16.07
C ILE A 131 -23.71 20.86 16.22
N GLU A 132 -23.97 20.00 17.19
CA GLU A 132 -25.32 19.53 17.54
C GLU A 132 -26.24 20.70 17.93
N ASP A 133 -25.69 21.73 18.57
CA ASP A 133 -26.44 22.93 18.98
C ASP A 133 -26.61 23.98 17.86
N MET A 134 -25.93 23.82 16.72
CA MET A 134 -26.06 24.76 15.59
C MET A 134 -27.46 24.72 14.95
N THR A 135 -27.86 25.87 14.41
CA THR A 135 -29.01 26.01 13.50
C THR A 135 -28.49 26.36 12.11
N PRO A 136 -28.99 25.74 11.02
CA PRO A 136 -28.58 26.08 9.66
C PRO A 136 -28.79 27.56 9.35
N ALA A 137 -27.75 28.24 8.88
CA ALA A 137 -27.81 29.65 8.46
C ALA A 137 -28.51 29.84 7.11
N THR A 138 -28.57 28.77 6.32
CA THR A 138 -29.27 28.71 5.03
C THR A 138 -30.14 27.47 5.01
N GLN A 139 -31.18 27.46 4.18
CA GLN A 139 -31.98 26.25 3.98
C GLN A 139 -31.08 25.13 3.43
N PRO A 140 -31.08 23.93 4.05
CA PRO A 140 -30.26 22.83 3.55
C PRO A 140 -30.58 22.47 2.10
N GLY A 141 -29.53 22.25 1.30
CA GLY A 141 -29.62 21.86 -0.10
C GLY A 141 -29.88 22.99 -1.09
N THR A 142 -30.13 24.23 -0.66
CA THR A 142 -30.55 25.31 -1.57
C THR A 142 -29.43 26.20 -2.09
N VAL A 143 -28.33 26.35 -1.34
CA VAL A 143 -27.22 27.24 -1.69
C VAL A 143 -25.89 26.64 -1.26
N VAL A 144 -24.83 26.96 -1.99
CA VAL A 144 -23.45 26.65 -1.57
C VAL A 144 -23.04 27.65 -0.48
N HIS A 145 -22.65 27.12 0.68
CA HIS A 145 -22.11 27.89 1.80
C HIS A 145 -20.87 27.19 2.31
N TYR A 146 -19.68 27.63 1.93
CA TYR A 146 -18.44 26.89 2.15
C TYR A 146 -18.13 26.69 3.64
N HIS A 147 -18.16 25.42 4.06
CA HIS A 147 -17.89 25.01 5.44
C HIS A 147 -16.37 24.98 5.65
N SER A 148 -15.79 26.14 5.95
CA SER A 148 -14.33 26.29 6.01
C SER A 148 -13.68 25.40 7.09
N GLN A 149 -14.29 25.32 8.28
CA GLN A 149 -13.83 24.50 9.41
C GLN A 149 -14.79 23.34 9.70
N THR A 150 -16.09 23.61 9.84
CA THR A 150 -17.10 22.62 10.25
C THR A 150 -17.18 21.40 9.33
N PHE A 151 -16.80 21.51 8.05
CA PHE A 151 -16.74 20.37 7.14
C PHE A 151 -15.95 19.19 7.72
N GLY A 152 -14.79 19.47 8.30
CA GLY A 152 -13.89 18.42 8.79
C GLY A 152 -14.49 17.63 9.93
N TRP A 153 -15.11 18.33 10.89
CA TRP A 153 -15.78 17.70 12.03
C TRP A 153 -17.07 16.99 11.64
N LEU A 154 -17.87 17.58 10.73
CA LEU A 154 -19.07 16.93 10.21
C LEU A 154 -18.73 15.61 9.51
N VAL A 155 -17.80 15.63 8.56
CA VAL A 155 -17.39 14.43 7.83
C VAL A 155 -16.72 13.42 8.77
N GLY A 156 -15.86 13.91 9.68
CA GLY A 156 -15.16 13.04 10.61
C GLY A 156 -16.08 12.35 11.61
N GLU A 157 -17.11 13.02 12.11
CA GLU A 157 -18.07 12.42 13.05
C GLU A 157 -18.95 11.39 12.33
N ILE A 158 -19.43 11.70 11.13
CA ILE A 158 -20.15 10.72 10.30
C ILE A 158 -19.27 9.49 10.05
N ALA A 159 -18.00 9.70 9.72
CA ALA A 159 -17.03 8.63 9.50
C ALA A 159 -16.81 7.79 10.77
N SER A 160 -16.71 8.43 11.94
CA SER A 160 -16.57 7.73 13.21
C SER A 160 -17.81 6.91 13.58
N ARG A 161 -19.01 7.46 13.37
CA ARG A 161 -20.28 6.76 13.64
C ARG A 161 -20.46 5.53 12.74
N VAL A 162 -20.19 5.65 11.44
CA VAL A 162 -20.36 4.53 10.49
C VAL A 162 -19.28 3.46 10.65
N SER A 163 -18.06 3.85 11.05
CA SER A 163 -16.91 2.94 11.15
C SER A 163 -16.76 2.27 12.52
N GLY A 164 -17.24 2.91 13.59
CA GLY A 164 -16.92 2.56 14.98
C GLY A 164 -15.50 2.95 15.42
N LEU A 165 -14.76 3.73 14.62
CA LEU A 165 -13.37 4.13 14.89
C LEU A 165 -13.23 5.65 15.09
N PRO A 166 -12.19 6.12 15.79
CA PRO A 166 -11.74 7.50 15.69
C PRO A 166 -11.44 7.89 14.24
N PHE A 167 -11.68 9.16 13.87
CA PHE A 167 -11.56 9.60 12.48
C PHE A 167 -10.17 9.34 11.87
N GLU A 168 -9.08 9.58 12.61
CA GLU A 168 -7.73 9.36 12.08
C GLU A 168 -7.43 7.89 11.78
N GLU A 169 -7.96 6.97 12.59
CA GLU A 169 -7.87 5.53 12.34
C GLU A 169 -8.71 5.12 11.12
N ALA A 170 -9.92 5.67 10.99
CA ALA A 170 -10.75 5.46 9.80
C ALA A 170 -10.07 6.01 8.54
N PHE A 171 -9.45 7.18 8.61
CA PHE A 171 -8.68 7.76 7.51
C PHE A 171 -7.46 6.90 7.15
N ALA A 172 -6.69 6.48 8.15
CA ALA A 172 -5.53 5.62 7.96
C ALA A 172 -5.95 4.32 7.25
N ARG A 173 -6.99 3.66 7.74
CA ARG A 173 -7.50 2.39 7.20
C ARG A 173 -8.08 2.51 5.80
N GLU A 174 -8.90 3.53 5.54
CA GLU A 174 -9.72 3.60 4.34
C GLU A 174 -9.07 4.37 3.18
N VAL A 175 -8.17 5.30 3.51
CA VAL A 175 -7.58 6.24 2.53
C VAL A 175 -6.06 6.18 2.55
N ALA A 176 -5.41 6.50 3.67
CA ALA A 176 -3.96 6.66 3.67
C ALA A 176 -3.24 5.35 3.33
N PHE A 177 -3.62 4.26 3.99
CA PHE A 177 -2.93 2.99 3.84
C PHE A 177 -3.21 2.30 2.49
N PRO A 178 -4.46 2.19 1.99
CA PRO A 178 -4.72 1.58 0.69
C PRO A 178 -4.08 2.33 -0.48
N LEU A 179 -3.90 3.64 -0.34
CA LEU A 179 -3.26 4.48 -1.35
C LEU A 179 -1.76 4.69 -1.12
N GLY A 180 -1.18 4.11 -0.07
CA GLY A 180 0.24 4.28 0.24
C GLY A 180 0.64 5.73 0.54
N LEU A 181 -0.20 6.48 1.23
CA LEU A 181 0.07 7.85 1.70
C LEU A 181 0.88 7.77 3.00
N GLN A 182 2.21 7.70 2.88
CA GLN A 182 3.11 7.42 4.00
C GLN A 182 3.43 8.65 4.85
N ASN A 183 3.18 9.84 4.34
CA ASN A 183 3.58 11.11 4.93
C ASN A 183 2.39 12.04 5.11
N THR A 184 1.19 11.50 5.32
CA THR A 184 -0.05 12.26 5.44
C THR A 184 -0.73 11.99 6.78
N SER A 185 -0.90 13.02 7.60
CA SER A 185 -1.62 12.94 8.88
C SER A 185 -2.35 14.25 9.22
N PHE A 186 -3.24 14.25 10.21
CA PHE A 186 -3.94 15.45 10.67
C PHE A 186 -3.35 16.02 11.96
N THR A 187 -2.67 15.18 12.74
CA THR A 187 -1.86 15.56 13.89
C THR A 187 -0.45 14.96 13.80
N LEU A 188 0.47 15.47 14.63
CA LEU A 188 1.83 14.97 14.77
C LEU A 188 2.23 14.77 16.22
N GLU A 189 3.06 13.77 16.44
CA GLU A 189 3.84 13.65 17.67
C GLU A 189 4.94 14.72 17.74
N PRO A 190 5.34 15.15 18.95
CA PRO A 190 6.38 16.18 19.11
C PRO A 190 7.71 15.87 18.41
N SER A 191 8.07 14.59 18.28
CA SER A 191 9.28 14.14 17.56
C SER A 191 9.28 14.54 16.09
N GLU A 192 8.09 14.68 15.49
CA GLU A 192 7.92 14.95 14.06
C GLU A 192 7.86 16.46 13.73
N PHE A 193 7.80 17.33 14.74
CA PHE A 193 7.66 18.78 14.53
C PHE A 193 8.79 19.37 13.67
N GLY A 194 10.00 18.79 13.76
CA GLY A 194 11.16 19.20 12.94
C GLY A 194 10.99 18.97 11.43
N ARG A 195 10.02 18.15 11.02
CA ARG A 195 9.72 17.89 9.60
C ARG A 195 8.88 19.01 8.98
N VAL A 196 8.17 19.79 9.78
CA VAL A 196 7.16 20.74 9.30
C VAL A 196 7.83 21.95 8.67
N VAL A 197 7.48 22.24 7.42
CA VAL A 197 7.93 23.45 6.73
C VAL A 197 7.18 24.67 7.28
N PRO A 198 7.87 25.70 7.81
CA PRO A 198 7.22 26.89 8.33
C PRO A 198 6.49 27.66 7.24
N ILE A 199 5.27 28.09 7.56
CA ILE A 199 4.53 29.06 6.72
C ILE A 199 5.16 30.45 6.90
N THR A 200 5.25 31.19 5.80
CA THR A 200 5.72 32.56 5.73
C THR A 200 4.61 33.48 5.22
N ALA A 201 4.63 34.75 5.61
CA ALA A 201 3.75 35.77 5.08
C ALA A 201 4.34 36.41 3.83
N GLY A 202 3.51 36.65 2.83
CA GLY A 202 3.80 37.61 1.79
C GLY A 202 3.73 39.04 2.30
N ASP A 203 4.47 39.95 1.66
CA ASP A 203 4.44 41.39 1.95
C ASP A 203 3.03 41.98 1.77
N ASP A 204 2.20 41.30 0.98
CA ASP A 204 0.81 41.62 0.70
C ASP A 204 -0.19 40.95 1.66
N TRP A 205 0.26 40.14 2.62
CA TRP A 205 -0.60 39.34 3.50
C TRP A 205 -0.89 40.03 4.83
N GLU A 206 -2.17 40.19 5.14
CA GLU A 206 -2.65 40.60 6.46
C GLU A 206 -3.25 39.38 7.17
N ASP A 207 -2.66 38.94 8.29
CA ASP A 207 -3.23 37.85 9.10
C ASP A 207 -4.39 38.39 9.93
N GLN A 208 -5.54 38.59 9.28
CA GLN A 208 -6.77 39.14 9.89
C GLN A 208 -7.49 38.14 10.82
N ASN A 209 -6.77 37.53 11.76
CA ASN A 209 -7.22 36.52 12.74
C ASN A 209 -7.29 35.06 12.26
N ARG A 210 -6.52 34.65 11.24
CA ARG A 210 -6.45 33.22 10.84
C ARG A 210 -5.33 32.46 11.53
N ASN A 211 -4.37 33.17 12.15
CA ASN A 211 -3.33 32.62 13.02
C ASN A 211 -2.54 31.48 12.32
N LEU A 212 -2.32 31.64 11.02
CA LEU A 212 -1.67 30.64 10.14
C LEU A 212 -0.15 30.76 10.15
N LEU A 213 0.39 31.92 10.56
CA LEU A 213 1.81 32.26 10.54
C LEU A 213 2.62 31.66 11.70
N GLY A 214 2.00 30.82 12.54
CA GLY A 214 2.60 30.36 13.79
C GLY A 214 2.52 31.40 14.91
N GLY A 215 2.80 30.97 16.15
CA GLY A 215 2.64 31.77 17.37
C GLY A 215 2.87 30.90 18.61
N LYS A 216 2.54 31.39 19.81
CA LYS A 216 2.74 30.66 21.08
C LYS A 216 2.05 29.28 21.12
N ASP A 217 1.04 29.05 20.27
CA ASP A 217 0.27 27.79 20.17
C ASP A 217 0.62 26.96 18.92
N ALA A 218 1.71 27.25 18.20
CA ALA A 218 2.02 26.57 16.93
C ALA A 218 2.14 25.05 17.06
N GLU A 219 2.78 24.58 18.14
CA GLU A 219 2.93 23.15 18.47
C GLU A 219 1.59 22.51 18.83
N ARG A 220 0.80 23.16 19.69
CA ARG A 220 -0.55 22.70 20.04
C ARG A 220 -1.43 22.53 18.80
N ARG A 221 -1.30 23.40 17.80
CA ARG A 221 -2.02 23.29 16.52
C ARG A 221 -1.57 22.10 15.68
N LEU A 222 -0.31 21.67 15.79
CA LEU A 222 0.17 20.44 15.13
C LEU A 222 -0.41 19.17 15.76
N GLN A 223 -0.99 19.29 16.97
CA GLN A 223 -1.65 18.20 17.69
C GLN A 223 -3.18 18.32 17.71
N THR A 224 -3.74 19.37 17.08
CA THR A 224 -5.19 19.60 17.08
C THR A 224 -5.82 18.98 15.83
N LEU A 225 -6.66 17.97 16.03
CA LEU A 225 -7.39 17.30 14.95
C LEU A 225 -8.50 18.20 14.40
N MET A 226 -8.26 18.79 13.23
CA MET A 226 -9.24 19.59 12.50
C MET A 226 -9.19 19.19 11.02
N PRO A 227 -9.93 18.14 10.61
CA PRO A 227 -9.75 17.50 9.30
C PRO A 227 -9.90 18.43 8.08
N SER A 228 -10.60 19.54 8.25
CA SER A 228 -10.76 20.57 7.23
C SER A 228 -9.50 21.37 6.88
N SER A 229 -8.47 21.34 7.75
CA SER A 229 -7.34 22.28 7.67
C SER A 229 -6.05 21.89 8.40
N SER A 230 -6.04 20.90 9.29
CA SER A 230 -4.83 20.53 10.03
C SER A 230 -3.90 19.58 9.28
N MET A 231 -4.34 19.04 8.13
CA MET A 231 -3.56 18.06 7.37
C MET A 231 -2.14 18.54 7.03
N LEU A 232 -1.18 17.66 7.31
CA LEU A 232 0.22 17.75 6.95
C LEU A 232 0.55 16.63 5.99
N THR A 233 1.26 16.95 4.90
CA THR A 233 1.44 16.03 3.77
C THR A 233 2.68 16.38 2.95
N THR A 234 3.00 15.52 1.97
CA THR A 234 3.84 15.83 0.81
C THR A 234 2.98 16.10 -0.44
N ALA A 235 3.54 16.71 -1.48
CA ALA A 235 2.86 16.76 -2.78
C ALA A 235 2.70 15.35 -3.38
N GLN A 236 3.69 14.48 -3.19
CA GLN A 236 3.65 13.09 -3.67
C GLN A 236 2.39 12.36 -3.19
N ASP A 237 2.07 12.41 -1.89
CA ASP A 237 0.90 11.73 -1.34
C ASP A 237 -0.43 12.32 -1.89
N ILE A 238 -0.53 13.65 -1.99
CA ILE A 238 -1.73 14.30 -2.54
C ILE A 238 -1.91 13.96 -4.01
N ALA A 239 -0.84 14.01 -4.82
CA ALA A 239 -0.90 13.64 -6.23
C ALA A 239 -1.23 12.16 -6.39
N ARG A 240 -0.71 11.28 -5.53
CA ARG A 240 -1.05 9.85 -5.50
C ARG A 240 -2.53 9.62 -5.18
N PHE A 241 -3.10 10.36 -4.23
CA PHE A 241 -4.55 10.35 -3.98
C PHE A 241 -5.35 10.74 -5.22
N TYR A 242 -4.99 11.84 -5.87
CA TYR A 242 -5.66 12.27 -7.10
C TYR A 242 -5.41 11.32 -8.28
N SER A 243 -4.30 10.57 -8.30
CA SER A 243 -4.02 9.56 -9.32
C SER A 243 -5.01 8.40 -9.25
N ALA A 244 -5.48 8.05 -8.04
CA ALA A 244 -6.54 7.06 -7.91
C ALA A 244 -7.88 7.57 -8.46
N ILE A 245 -8.13 8.88 -8.44
CA ILE A 245 -9.33 9.48 -9.04
C ILE A 245 -9.20 9.52 -10.57
N SER A 246 -8.07 9.99 -11.11
CA SER A 246 -7.81 10.02 -12.56
C SER A 246 -7.80 8.62 -13.18
N GLY A 247 -7.29 7.64 -12.42
CA GLY A 247 -7.29 6.22 -12.76
C GLY A 247 -8.63 5.52 -12.52
N LYS A 248 -9.74 6.27 -12.41
CA LYS A 248 -11.11 5.75 -12.27
C LYS A 248 -11.28 4.80 -11.08
N GLY A 249 -10.69 5.18 -9.95
CA GLY A 249 -10.73 4.42 -8.71
C GLY A 249 -9.64 3.38 -8.58
N LYS A 250 -8.68 3.33 -9.52
CA LYS A 250 -7.53 2.42 -9.50
C LYS A 250 -6.22 3.20 -9.38
N LEU A 251 -5.28 2.64 -8.64
CA LEU A 251 -3.90 3.12 -8.59
C LEU A 251 -2.97 2.04 -9.13
N ASN A 252 -2.27 2.29 -10.24
CA ASN A 252 -1.44 1.28 -10.93
C ASN A 252 -2.20 -0.03 -11.22
N GLY A 253 -3.47 0.07 -11.61
CA GLY A 253 -4.35 -1.08 -11.86
C GLY A 253 -4.93 -1.75 -10.61
N VAL A 254 -4.50 -1.36 -9.40
CA VAL A 254 -5.04 -1.87 -8.13
C VAL A 254 -6.33 -1.12 -7.79
N PRO A 255 -7.49 -1.80 -7.62
CA PRO A 255 -8.74 -1.14 -7.25
C PRO A 255 -8.71 -0.57 -5.83
N TRP A 256 -9.02 0.70 -5.70
CA TRP A 256 -9.32 1.36 -4.44
C TRP A 256 -10.82 1.63 -4.33
N LEU A 257 -11.40 2.43 -5.22
CA LEU A 257 -12.84 2.73 -5.26
C LEU A 257 -13.49 2.18 -6.54
N PRO A 258 -14.76 1.75 -6.48
CA PRO A 258 -15.54 1.46 -7.68
C PRO A 258 -15.65 2.68 -8.61
N GLU A 259 -15.62 2.46 -9.92
CA GLU A 259 -15.65 3.54 -10.93
C GLU A 259 -16.97 4.33 -10.89
N ASP A 260 -18.10 3.68 -10.58
CA ASP A 260 -19.40 4.33 -10.39
C ASP A 260 -19.37 5.31 -9.21
N VAL A 261 -18.78 4.94 -8.08
CA VAL A 261 -18.61 5.85 -6.93
C VAL A 261 -17.69 7.02 -7.28
N ILE A 262 -16.62 6.78 -8.05
CA ILE A 262 -15.76 7.87 -8.55
C ILE A 262 -16.57 8.83 -9.43
N ASN A 263 -17.39 8.33 -10.34
CA ASN A 263 -18.24 9.17 -11.18
C ASN A 263 -19.23 9.99 -10.35
N GLU A 264 -19.85 9.40 -9.32
CA GLU A 264 -20.77 10.10 -8.42
C GLU A 264 -20.09 11.27 -7.68
N VAL A 265 -18.91 11.03 -7.08
CA VAL A 265 -18.24 12.04 -6.24
C VAL A 265 -17.60 13.17 -7.04
N THR A 266 -17.25 12.90 -8.30
CA THR A 266 -16.65 13.87 -9.23
C THR A 266 -17.68 14.67 -10.03
N THR A 267 -18.94 14.23 -10.04
CA THR A 267 -20.04 14.93 -10.70
C THR A 267 -20.45 16.19 -9.93
N LEU A 268 -20.90 17.23 -10.65
CA LEU A 268 -21.43 18.46 -10.06
C LEU A 268 -22.66 18.17 -9.19
N GLN A 269 -22.59 18.58 -7.92
CA GLN A 269 -23.66 18.42 -6.94
C GLN A 269 -24.35 19.74 -6.60
N ALA A 270 -23.59 20.83 -6.53
CA ALA A 270 -24.13 22.16 -6.28
C ALA A 270 -23.28 23.23 -6.97
N GLU A 271 -23.92 24.33 -7.37
CA GLU A 271 -23.25 25.52 -7.86
C GLU A 271 -23.98 26.82 -7.49
N GLY A 272 -23.24 27.92 -7.51
CA GLY A 272 -23.78 29.25 -7.29
C GLY A 272 -22.79 30.18 -6.57
N PRO A 273 -23.18 31.44 -6.34
CA PRO A 273 -22.41 32.34 -5.48
C PRO A 273 -22.38 31.78 -4.05
N ASP A 274 -21.18 31.61 -3.51
CA ASP A 274 -20.98 31.17 -2.14
C ASP A 274 -21.60 32.19 -1.16
N ALA A 275 -22.44 31.71 -0.24
CA ALA A 275 -23.23 32.59 0.62
C ALA A 275 -22.41 33.51 1.53
N ALA A 276 -21.14 33.17 1.82
CA ALA A 276 -20.27 33.98 2.67
C ALA A 276 -19.33 34.90 1.86
N SER A 277 -18.70 34.36 0.82
CA SER A 277 -17.67 35.07 0.05
C SER A 277 -18.20 35.76 -1.22
N GLY A 278 -19.37 35.35 -1.72
CA GLY A 278 -19.91 35.78 -3.01
C GLY A 278 -19.20 35.15 -4.22
N ASN A 279 -18.10 34.42 -4.01
CA ASN A 279 -17.36 33.77 -5.09
C ASN A 279 -18.18 32.64 -5.70
N TYR A 280 -18.25 32.58 -7.04
CA TYR A 280 -18.94 31.51 -7.73
C TYR A 280 -18.24 30.17 -7.49
N SER A 281 -18.96 29.21 -6.93
CA SER A 281 -18.43 27.89 -6.56
C SER A 281 -19.17 26.78 -7.30
N ARG A 282 -18.42 25.74 -7.69
CA ARG A 282 -18.93 24.49 -8.27
C ARG A 282 -18.31 23.34 -7.50
N VAL A 283 -19.13 22.47 -6.94
CA VAL A 283 -18.70 21.45 -5.98
C VAL A 283 -19.29 20.08 -6.31
N GLY A 284 -18.47 19.05 -6.13
CA GLY A 284 -18.89 17.65 -6.11
C GLY A 284 -19.13 17.19 -4.67
N LEU A 285 -18.91 15.90 -4.40
CA LEU A 285 -19.04 15.35 -3.03
C LEU A 285 -17.69 15.42 -2.29
N GLY A 286 -17.35 16.60 -1.78
CA GLY A 286 -16.09 16.88 -1.07
C GLY A 286 -14.96 17.37 -1.99
N LEU A 287 -15.23 17.47 -3.29
CA LEU A 287 -14.34 18.00 -4.32
C LEU A 287 -14.84 19.34 -4.87
N ARG A 288 -13.94 20.12 -5.46
CA ARG A 288 -14.26 21.30 -6.26
C ARG A 288 -14.04 21.03 -7.74
N LEU A 289 -14.90 21.61 -8.56
CA LEU A 289 -14.77 21.62 -10.02
C LEU A 289 -14.22 22.99 -10.47
N PRO A 290 -13.66 23.08 -11.68
CA PRO A 290 -13.34 24.35 -12.31
C PRO A 290 -14.52 25.33 -12.24
N SER A 291 -14.21 26.55 -11.83
CA SER A 291 -15.14 27.69 -11.83
C SER A 291 -14.55 28.78 -12.72
N THR A 292 -14.96 30.03 -12.54
CA THR A 292 -14.58 31.17 -13.38
C THR A 292 -13.05 31.26 -13.61
N PRO A 293 -12.59 31.15 -14.88
CA PRO A 293 -11.19 31.37 -15.24
C PRO A 293 -10.73 32.82 -14.98
N PRO A 294 -9.43 33.06 -14.75
CA PRO A 294 -8.42 32.05 -14.46
C PRO A 294 -8.72 31.35 -13.14
N ASN A 295 -8.60 30.03 -13.14
CA ASN A 295 -8.76 29.19 -11.94
C ASN A 295 -7.48 28.40 -11.67
N GLN A 296 -7.34 27.89 -10.45
CA GLN A 296 -6.13 27.20 -9.99
C GLN A 296 -5.87 25.84 -10.65
N TYR A 297 -6.73 25.39 -11.57
CA TYR A 297 -6.62 24.09 -12.25
C TYR A 297 -6.13 24.22 -13.68
N ALA A 298 -5.92 25.43 -14.20
CA ALA A 298 -5.56 25.56 -15.61
C ALA A 298 -6.76 25.53 -16.57
N SER A 299 -7.92 25.02 -16.13
CA SER A 299 -8.96 24.54 -17.06
C SER A 299 -9.97 25.62 -17.47
N GLU A 300 -10.29 25.62 -18.76
CA GLU A 300 -11.43 26.34 -19.34
C GLU A 300 -12.67 25.44 -19.47
N ASN A 301 -12.49 24.12 -19.36
CA ASN A 301 -13.57 23.14 -19.33
C ASN A 301 -14.05 22.97 -17.88
N TYR A 302 -15.36 22.94 -17.74
CA TYR A 302 -16.04 22.90 -16.45
C TYR A 302 -16.21 21.48 -15.89
N THR A 303 -15.85 20.45 -16.64
CA THR A 303 -16.09 19.05 -16.25
C THR A 303 -14.87 18.13 -16.42
N ASP A 304 -13.73 18.64 -16.90
CA ASP A 304 -12.54 17.80 -17.16
C ASP A 304 -11.65 17.58 -15.94
N MET A 305 -11.88 18.35 -14.86
CA MET A 305 -11.02 18.37 -13.68
C MET A 305 -11.82 18.35 -12.40
N VAL A 306 -11.23 17.76 -11.38
CA VAL A 306 -11.66 17.87 -9.98
C VAL A 306 -10.45 18.09 -9.08
N GLY A 307 -10.63 18.82 -8.00
CA GLY A 307 -9.54 19.08 -7.07
C GLY A 307 -9.96 19.85 -5.84
N HIS A 308 -8.99 20.46 -5.18
CA HIS A 308 -9.22 21.43 -4.10
C HIS A 308 -7.97 22.29 -3.88
N GLY A 309 -8.17 23.55 -3.46
CA GLY A 309 -7.08 24.45 -3.06
C GLY A 309 -6.94 24.55 -1.55
N GLY A 310 -5.75 24.85 -1.06
CA GLY A 310 -5.53 25.28 0.32
C GLY A 310 -5.42 26.80 0.39
N ALA A 311 -5.83 27.37 1.52
CA ALA A 311 -5.88 28.82 1.68
C ALA A 311 -4.49 29.42 1.41
N ALA A 312 -4.40 30.18 0.32
CA ALA A 312 -3.25 31.01 -0.05
C ALA A 312 -1.91 30.27 -0.25
N THR A 313 -1.88 28.94 -0.41
CA THR A 313 -0.61 28.19 -0.52
C THR A 313 -0.54 27.12 -1.59
N CYS A 314 -1.64 26.40 -1.86
CA CYS A 314 -1.55 25.14 -2.59
C CYS A 314 -2.78 24.82 -3.44
N THR A 315 -2.58 23.92 -4.41
CA THR A 315 -3.64 23.32 -5.23
C THR A 315 -3.27 21.88 -5.57
N GLY A 316 -4.28 21.02 -5.66
CA GLY A 316 -4.14 19.65 -6.13
C GLY A 316 -5.39 19.26 -6.92
N TRP A 317 -5.20 18.47 -7.97
CA TRP A 317 -6.26 18.11 -8.89
C TRP A 317 -5.97 16.81 -9.66
N ALA A 318 -7.04 16.23 -10.20
CA ALA A 318 -7.03 15.12 -11.14
C ALA A 318 -7.71 15.54 -12.44
N SER A 319 -7.11 15.16 -13.56
CA SER A 319 -7.73 15.14 -14.87
C SER A 319 -8.59 13.90 -15.02
N LEU A 320 -9.87 14.09 -15.35
CA LEU A 320 -10.81 12.99 -15.56
C LEU A 320 -10.66 12.35 -16.95
N ASP A 321 -10.05 13.07 -17.90
CA ASP A 321 -9.95 12.64 -19.30
C ASP A 321 -8.56 12.09 -19.69
N HIS A 322 -7.53 12.36 -18.89
CA HIS A 322 -6.12 12.12 -19.29
C HIS A 322 -5.29 11.27 -18.32
N ASP A 323 -5.91 10.64 -17.32
CA ASP A 323 -5.24 9.85 -16.25
C ASP A 323 -4.00 10.54 -15.66
N ILE A 324 -4.17 11.81 -15.30
CA ILE A 324 -3.10 12.66 -14.77
C ILE A 324 -3.55 13.31 -13.49
N SER A 325 -2.62 13.37 -12.54
CA SER A 325 -2.84 14.04 -11.28
C SER A 325 -1.66 14.89 -10.85
N PHE A 326 -1.97 15.85 -9.99
CA PHE A 326 -1.10 16.96 -9.67
C PHE A 326 -1.29 17.40 -8.23
N ALA A 327 -0.19 17.78 -7.58
CA ALA A 327 -0.22 18.54 -6.34
C ALA A 327 0.94 19.51 -6.27
N TYR A 328 0.67 20.76 -5.90
CA TYR A 328 1.67 21.78 -5.69
C TYR A 328 1.40 22.55 -4.40
N ILE A 329 2.38 22.53 -3.50
CA ILE A 329 2.28 23.10 -2.16
C ILE A 329 3.43 24.06 -1.92
N THR A 330 3.11 25.31 -1.62
CA THR A 330 4.09 26.35 -1.27
C THR A 330 3.99 26.71 0.21
N ASN A 331 5.03 27.35 0.76
CA ASN A 331 5.04 27.78 2.16
C ASN A 331 4.70 29.27 2.37
N ARG A 332 4.33 30.04 1.33
CA ARG A 332 4.11 31.50 1.46
C ARG A 332 2.64 31.84 1.25
N LEU A 333 2.02 32.47 2.25
CA LEU A 333 0.68 33.05 2.16
C LEU A 333 0.71 34.33 1.30
N GLN A 334 -0.24 34.49 0.40
CA GLN A 334 -0.40 35.67 -0.46
C GLN A 334 -1.88 36.01 -0.64
N LYS A 335 -2.21 37.23 -1.07
CA LYS A 335 -3.58 37.58 -1.44
C LYS A 335 -4.11 36.66 -2.54
N GLU A 336 -5.43 36.59 -2.63
CA GLU A 336 -6.12 35.63 -3.50
C GLU A 336 -5.65 35.67 -4.95
N LEU A 337 -5.60 36.87 -5.57
CA LEU A 337 -5.23 36.99 -6.98
C LEU A 337 -3.78 36.57 -7.27
N PRO A 338 -2.73 37.11 -6.59
CA PRO A 338 -1.36 36.63 -6.78
C PRO A 338 -1.20 35.11 -6.55
N ASN A 339 -1.82 34.58 -5.49
CA ASN A 339 -1.79 33.14 -5.22
C ASN A 339 -2.46 32.35 -6.35
N LYS A 340 -3.61 32.79 -6.83
CA LYS A 340 -4.34 32.14 -7.92
C LYS A 340 -3.52 32.09 -9.20
N LEU A 341 -2.82 33.17 -9.53
CA LEU A 341 -1.98 33.26 -10.73
C LEU A 341 -0.78 32.32 -10.68
N ARG A 342 -0.04 32.22 -9.56
CA ARG A 342 1.11 31.30 -9.46
C ARG A 342 0.69 29.82 -9.52
N LEU A 343 -0.45 29.48 -8.91
CA LEU A 343 -0.99 28.11 -8.92
C LEU A 343 -1.55 27.74 -10.29
N ASN A 344 -2.20 28.71 -10.96
CA ASN A 344 -2.64 28.59 -12.34
C ASN A 344 -1.46 28.37 -13.28
N ALA A 345 -0.40 29.18 -13.20
CA ALA A 345 0.79 29.04 -14.05
C ALA A 345 1.46 27.67 -13.93
N MET A 346 1.59 27.14 -12.71
CA MET A 346 2.11 25.78 -12.50
C MET A 346 1.20 24.71 -13.11
N SER A 347 -0.12 24.85 -12.93
CA SER A 347 -1.09 23.92 -13.51
C SER A 347 -1.09 24.02 -15.04
N GLN A 348 -0.92 25.21 -15.61
CA GLN A 348 -0.80 25.44 -17.04
C GLN A 348 0.46 24.77 -17.60
N ALA A 349 1.61 24.90 -16.93
CA ALA A 349 2.84 24.23 -17.36
C ALA A 349 2.68 22.71 -17.46
N VAL A 350 1.94 22.10 -16.51
CA VAL A 350 1.62 20.66 -16.59
C VAL A 350 0.66 20.38 -17.75
N ARG A 351 -0.37 21.19 -17.95
CA ARG A 351 -1.35 21.03 -19.04
C ARG A 351 -0.76 21.22 -20.43
N ASP A 352 0.17 22.14 -20.60
CA ASP A 352 0.83 22.39 -21.89
C ASP A 352 1.63 21.16 -22.35
N VAL A 353 2.29 20.48 -21.40
CA VAL A 353 2.95 19.19 -21.67
C VAL A 353 1.93 18.12 -22.13
N LEU A 354 0.66 18.19 -21.67
CA LEU A 354 -0.42 17.29 -22.13
C LEU A 354 -0.90 17.63 -23.54
N GLY A 355 -0.96 18.93 -23.87
CA GLY A 355 -1.34 19.41 -25.20
C GLY A 355 -0.37 18.99 -26.30
N VAL A 356 0.91 18.77 -25.96
CA VAL A 356 1.93 18.25 -26.89
C VAL A 356 1.70 16.76 -27.21
N VAL A 357 1.22 15.95 -26.24
CA VAL A 357 0.94 14.51 -26.43
C VAL A 357 -0.24 14.28 -27.38
N LEU A 358 -1.27 15.14 -27.36
CA LEU A 358 -2.43 15.03 -28.26
C LEU A 358 -2.10 15.39 -29.72
N ASN A 359 -1.13 16.28 -29.96
CA ASN A 359 -0.74 16.68 -31.31
C ASN A 359 0.21 15.67 -31.98
N ASN A 360 0.99 14.92 -31.21
CA ASN A 360 1.94 13.92 -31.73
C ASN A 360 1.28 12.59 -32.15
N VAL A 361 0.00 12.37 -31.86
CA VAL A 361 -0.75 11.17 -32.31
C VAL A 361 -1.22 11.30 -33.78
N ASN A 362 -1.20 12.51 -34.36
CA ASN A 362 -1.71 12.78 -35.70
C ASN A 362 -0.66 12.83 -36.82
N ASP A 363 0.63 12.62 -36.54
CA ASP A 363 1.66 12.71 -37.58
C ASP A 363 2.54 11.45 -37.63
N THR A 364 2.28 10.61 -38.64
CA THR A 364 3.04 9.39 -38.91
C THR A 364 4.17 9.63 -39.92
N THR A 365 5.33 9.00 -39.64
CA THR A 365 6.42 8.50 -40.55
C THR A 365 7.66 9.40 -40.87
N PRO A 366 8.87 8.83 -41.15
CA PRO A 366 10.00 8.85 -40.20
C PRO A 366 11.40 9.20 -40.76
N ASN A 367 12.41 9.11 -39.87
CA ASN A 367 13.87 8.89 -40.04
C ASN A 367 14.83 10.10 -40.17
N ALA A 368 15.81 10.16 -39.26
CA ALA A 368 17.24 10.25 -39.59
C ALA A 368 18.15 9.85 -38.41
N LYS A 369 19.33 9.34 -38.76
CA LYS A 369 20.34 8.60 -37.97
C LYS A 369 21.45 9.48 -37.34
N THR A 370 22.15 8.88 -36.36
CA THR A 370 23.60 8.99 -36.01
C THR A 370 24.08 10.31 -35.38
N THR A 371 25.04 10.38 -34.43
CA THR A 371 26.30 9.63 -34.16
C THR A 371 26.76 9.76 -32.70
N GLU A 372 27.53 8.76 -32.24
CA GLU A 372 28.35 8.71 -31.01
C GLU A 372 29.43 9.79 -30.91
N ASN A 373 29.87 10.09 -29.69
CA ASN A 373 31.27 10.44 -29.38
C ASN A 373 31.63 10.12 -27.92
N SER A 374 32.86 9.64 -27.76
CA SER A 374 33.45 8.91 -26.63
C SER A 374 34.29 9.75 -25.65
N THR A 375 34.07 9.54 -24.34
CA THR A 375 34.97 9.43 -23.15
C THR A 375 36.07 10.48 -22.84
N PRO A 376 36.49 10.72 -21.55
CA PRO A 376 37.19 9.73 -20.71
C PRO A 376 36.85 9.67 -19.20
N LEU A 377 37.25 8.54 -18.60
CA LEU A 377 37.08 8.05 -17.23
C LEU A 377 37.70 8.91 -16.10
N SER A 378 37.09 8.87 -14.91
CA SER A 378 37.82 9.03 -13.65
C SER A 378 37.18 8.29 -12.45
N GLN A 379 38.01 7.44 -11.83
CA GLN A 379 37.96 6.76 -10.52
C GLN A 379 36.95 5.61 -10.28
N PRO A 380 37.36 4.54 -9.56
CA PRO A 380 36.52 3.36 -9.35
C PRO A 380 35.34 3.76 -8.46
N ALA A 381 34.16 3.82 -9.08
CA ALA A 381 32.91 3.94 -8.35
C ALA A 381 32.80 2.77 -7.37
N LYS A 382 32.39 3.04 -6.12
CA LYS A 382 31.68 2.03 -5.34
C LYS A 382 30.60 1.48 -6.27
N ILE A 383 30.57 0.17 -6.49
CA ILE A 383 29.48 -0.46 -7.24
C ILE A 383 28.19 -0.02 -6.54
N GLU A 384 27.45 0.86 -7.19
CA GLU A 384 26.16 1.32 -6.70
C GLU A 384 25.25 0.10 -6.74
N GLN A 385 24.82 -0.37 -5.57
CA GLN A 385 23.96 -1.54 -5.49
C GLN A 385 22.62 -1.18 -6.13
N VAL A 386 22.40 -1.64 -7.36
CA VAL A 386 21.16 -1.41 -8.10
C VAL A 386 20.09 -2.31 -7.51
N TRP A 387 19.03 -1.76 -6.94
CA TRP A 387 17.91 -2.56 -6.42
C TRP A 387 16.92 -2.92 -7.53
N PRO A 388 16.23 -4.07 -7.44
CA PRO A 388 15.19 -4.41 -8.41
C PRO A 388 14.08 -3.36 -8.39
N GLY A 389 13.71 -2.81 -9.55
CA GLY A 389 12.55 -1.90 -9.71
C GLY A 389 11.39 -2.61 -10.40
N LYS A 390 10.51 -1.85 -11.08
CA LYS A 390 9.48 -2.43 -11.97
C LYS A 390 10.10 -3.33 -13.06
N GLU A 391 11.21 -2.87 -13.64
CA GLU A 391 12.08 -3.70 -14.47
C GLU A 391 13.29 -4.15 -13.64
N TRP A 392 13.64 -5.44 -13.74
CA TRP A 392 14.82 -5.99 -13.07
C TRP A 392 15.95 -6.11 -14.08
N GLN A 393 17.07 -5.43 -13.80
CA GLN A 393 18.25 -5.49 -14.65
C GLN A 393 18.79 -6.92 -14.80
N ILE A 394 19.14 -7.25 -16.04
CA ILE A 394 19.81 -8.49 -16.44
C ILE A 394 21.28 -8.16 -16.69
N SER A 395 22.20 -9.03 -16.25
CA SER A 395 23.65 -8.94 -16.56
C SER A 395 24.12 -10.23 -17.23
N GLU A 396 25.25 -10.16 -17.91
CA GLU A 396 25.93 -11.38 -18.37
C GLU A 396 26.39 -12.20 -17.14
N PRO A 397 26.24 -13.54 -17.16
CA PRO A 397 26.58 -14.39 -16.02
C PRO A 397 28.00 -14.17 -15.47
N GLU A 398 28.99 -13.94 -16.33
CA GLU A 398 30.39 -13.73 -15.92
C GLU A 398 30.59 -12.43 -15.14
N GLU A 399 29.82 -11.38 -15.43
CA GLU A 399 29.86 -10.13 -14.67
C GLU A 399 29.36 -10.33 -13.24
N LEU A 400 28.50 -11.34 -13.06
CA LEU A 400 27.97 -11.76 -11.77
C LEU A 400 28.77 -12.92 -11.18
N GLY A 401 29.95 -13.24 -11.73
CA GLY A 401 30.87 -14.23 -11.22
C GLY A 401 30.46 -15.69 -11.46
N PHE A 402 29.65 -15.96 -12.49
CA PHE A 402 29.34 -17.31 -12.95
C PHE A 402 30.32 -17.76 -14.05
N ASP A 403 30.80 -19.00 -13.99
CA ASP A 403 31.38 -19.71 -15.13
C ASP A 403 30.26 -20.09 -16.11
N ARG A 404 30.34 -19.54 -17.33
CA ARG A 404 29.32 -19.75 -18.36
C ARG A 404 29.16 -21.22 -18.74
N THR A 405 30.23 -22.01 -18.71
CA THR A 405 30.19 -23.43 -19.10
C THR A 405 29.45 -24.25 -18.06
N ASN A 406 29.80 -24.10 -16.78
CA ASN A 406 29.16 -24.80 -15.68
C ASN A 406 27.68 -24.39 -15.55
N LEU A 407 27.36 -23.09 -15.73
CA LEU A 407 25.98 -22.62 -15.71
C LEU A 407 25.15 -23.20 -16.88
N ALA A 408 25.77 -23.37 -18.06
CA ALA A 408 25.12 -24.05 -19.18
C ALA A 408 24.94 -25.56 -18.93
N GLU A 409 25.84 -26.22 -18.19
CA GLU A 409 25.65 -27.59 -17.73
C GLU A 409 24.49 -27.72 -16.74
N ALA A 410 24.31 -26.76 -15.83
CA ALA A 410 23.15 -26.69 -14.95
C ALA A 410 21.84 -26.57 -15.75
N ALA A 411 21.82 -25.73 -16.80
CA ALA A 411 20.68 -25.59 -17.69
C ALA A 411 20.37 -26.89 -18.46
N ARG A 412 21.41 -27.61 -18.92
CA ARG A 412 21.26 -28.93 -19.57
C ARG A 412 20.67 -29.96 -18.61
N TYR A 413 21.23 -30.05 -17.41
CA TYR A 413 20.73 -30.92 -16.36
C TYR A 413 19.24 -30.66 -16.08
N GLN A 414 18.84 -29.39 -15.92
CA GLN A 414 17.44 -28.99 -15.77
C GLN A 414 16.55 -29.51 -16.92
N SER A 415 17.01 -29.36 -18.17
CA SER A 415 16.27 -29.84 -19.34
C SER A 415 16.12 -31.36 -19.35
N GLU A 416 17.14 -32.10 -18.92
CA GLU A 416 17.14 -33.57 -18.89
C GLU A 416 16.15 -34.10 -17.84
N ILE A 417 16.22 -33.59 -16.60
CA ILE A 417 15.35 -34.04 -15.50
C ILE A 417 13.87 -33.67 -15.71
N SER A 418 13.59 -32.70 -16.58
CA SER A 418 12.22 -32.25 -16.85
C SER A 418 11.43 -33.21 -17.74
N GLU A 419 12.09 -34.11 -18.49
CA GLU A 419 11.43 -35.12 -19.34
C GLU A 419 10.24 -34.57 -20.17
N ASN A 420 10.40 -33.38 -20.79
CA ASN A 420 9.40 -32.60 -21.54
C ASN A 420 8.31 -31.83 -20.74
N LYS A 421 8.33 -31.86 -19.42
CA LYS A 421 7.43 -31.05 -18.57
C LYS A 421 7.80 -29.56 -18.65
N PRO A 422 6.82 -28.65 -18.54
CA PRO A 422 7.10 -27.22 -18.54
C PRO A 422 7.85 -26.81 -17.26
N TYR A 423 8.80 -25.89 -17.40
CA TYR A 423 9.52 -25.31 -16.25
C TYR A 423 9.86 -23.84 -16.48
N ARG A 424 10.02 -23.10 -15.38
CA ARG A 424 10.62 -21.75 -15.36
C ARG A 424 11.59 -21.65 -14.19
N ILE A 425 12.83 -21.28 -14.48
CA ILE A 425 13.90 -21.04 -13.52
C ILE A 425 14.39 -19.61 -13.68
N LEU A 426 14.56 -18.88 -12.58
CA LEU A 426 15.21 -17.58 -12.55
C LEU A 426 16.35 -17.61 -11.55
N ILE A 427 17.53 -17.15 -11.97
CA ILE A 427 18.74 -17.10 -11.15
C ILE A 427 19.14 -15.63 -11.02
N ALA A 428 19.21 -15.13 -9.79
CA ALA A 428 19.61 -13.76 -9.48
C ALA A 428 20.75 -13.73 -8.48
N ARG A 429 21.74 -12.86 -8.72
CA ARG A 429 22.93 -12.67 -7.88
C ARG A 429 23.38 -11.22 -7.96
N HIS A 430 23.89 -10.65 -6.87
CA HIS A 430 24.37 -9.26 -6.85
C HIS A 430 23.34 -8.25 -7.38
N SER A 431 22.07 -8.49 -7.04
CA SER A 431 20.91 -7.66 -7.33
C SER A 431 20.50 -7.60 -8.82
N LYS A 432 21.07 -8.48 -9.65
CA LYS A 432 20.73 -8.63 -11.07
C LYS A 432 20.32 -10.05 -11.40
N ILE A 433 19.53 -10.19 -12.46
CA ILE A 433 19.20 -11.50 -13.03
C ILE A 433 20.40 -11.96 -13.87
N ALA A 434 20.90 -13.15 -13.55
CA ALA A 434 21.97 -13.81 -14.30
C ALA A 434 21.42 -14.68 -15.43
N ALA A 435 20.28 -15.35 -15.19
CA ALA A 435 19.66 -16.22 -16.17
C ALA A 435 18.17 -16.42 -15.91
N GLU A 436 17.41 -16.56 -16.98
CA GLU A 436 16.03 -17.04 -16.98
C GLU A 436 15.91 -18.21 -17.96
N TRP A 437 15.52 -19.39 -17.47
CA TRP A 437 15.32 -20.58 -18.28
C TRP A 437 13.84 -20.92 -18.30
N THR A 438 13.24 -20.88 -19.48
CA THR A 438 11.81 -21.18 -19.66
C THR A 438 11.63 -22.22 -20.74
N PHE A 439 10.83 -23.25 -20.45
CA PHE A 439 10.45 -24.27 -21.41
C PHE A 439 8.94 -24.54 -21.34
N ARG A 440 8.26 -24.44 -22.50
CA ARG A 440 6.81 -24.70 -22.66
C ARG A 440 5.91 -24.00 -21.63
N SER A 441 6.33 -22.84 -21.15
CA SER A 441 5.61 -22.00 -20.20
C SER A 441 5.73 -20.55 -20.62
N ASP A 442 4.77 -19.72 -20.23
CA ASP A 442 4.86 -18.27 -20.37
C ASP A 442 5.71 -17.71 -19.22
N PRO A 443 6.84 -17.02 -19.48
CA PRO A 443 7.70 -16.48 -18.42
C PRO A 443 7.02 -15.38 -17.59
N THR A 444 5.99 -14.73 -18.13
CA THR A 444 5.28 -13.62 -17.49
C THR A 444 4.00 -14.04 -16.77
N ALA A 445 3.55 -15.29 -16.93
CA ALA A 445 2.32 -15.76 -16.31
C ALA A 445 2.44 -15.86 -14.77
N GLN A 446 1.39 -15.41 -14.07
CA GLN A 446 1.30 -15.62 -12.63
C GLN A 446 0.84 -17.05 -12.32
N ALA A 447 1.55 -17.71 -11.41
CA ALA A 447 1.24 -19.06 -10.96
C ALA A 447 0.99 -19.10 -9.45
N SER A 448 0.11 -20.02 -9.02
CA SER A 448 -0.16 -20.22 -7.59
C SER A 448 1.10 -20.65 -6.87
N GLN A 449 1.39 -19.97 -5.76
CA GLN A 449 2.53 -20.26 -4.89
C GLN A 449 2.30 -21.45 -3.96
N ALA A 450 1.05 -21.92 -3.84
CA ALA A 450 0.66 -22.96 -2.90
C ALA A 450 1.32 -22.74 -1.51
N SER A 451 1.95 -23.78 -0.96
CA SER A 451 2.62 -23.76 0.35
C SER A 451 3.88 -22.88 0.43
N ALA A 452 4.47 -22.43 -0.68
CA ALA A 452 5.57 -21.47 -0.64
C ALA A 452 5.13 -20.13 -0.02
N SER A 453 3.81 -19.84 -0.05
CA SER A 453 3.21 -18.66 0.58
C SER A 453 3.45 -18.56 2.10
N LYS A 454 3.76 -19.67 2.80
CA LYS A 454 3.99 -19.66 4.26
C LYS A 454 5.17 -18.77 4.66
N SER A 455 6.20 -18.66 3.81
CA SER A 455 7.33 -17.77 4.06
C SER A 455 6.93 -16.29 3.97
N THR A 456 6.01 -15.96 3.09
CA THR A 456 5.35 -14.64 3.04
C THR A 456 4.47 -14.42 4.27
N PHE A 457 3.75 -15.45 4.73
CA PHE A 457 2.95 -15.34 5.97
C PHE A 457 3.83 -15.06 7.19
N SER A 458 4.97 -15.76 7.29
CA SER A 458 5.99 -15.50 8.31
C SER A 458 6.51 -14.07 8.25
N SER A 459 6.79 -13.57 7.05
CA SER A 459 7.26 -12.20 6.85
C SER A 459 6.28 -11.17 7.42
N VAL A 460 4.98 -11.32 7.14
CA VAL A 460 3.93 -10.43 7.66
C VAL A 460 3.74 -10.61 9.18
N LEU A 461 3.89 -11.82 9.72
CA LEU A 461 3.87 -12.02 11.18
C LEU A 461 5.01 -11.24 11.86
N GLY A 462 6.22 -11.27 11.31
CA GLY A 462 7.34 -10.48 11.81
C GLY A 462 7.05 -8.98 11.82
N ILE A 463 6.45 -8.47 10.74
CA ILE A 463 6.00 -7.07 10.66
C ILE A 463 4.93 -6.77 11.72
N ALA A 464 3.96 -7.65 11.91
CA ALA A 464 2.90 -7.47 12.90
C ALA A 464 3.42 -7.43 14.34
N ILE A 465 4.51 -8.16 14.62
CA ILE A 465 5.20 -8.13 15.91
C ILE A 465 5.95 -6.81 16.13
N GLU A 466 6.70 -6.35 15.13
CA GLU A 466 7.41 -5.07 15.19
C GLU A 466 6.46 -3.88 15.38
N GLU A 467 5.30 -3.93 14.73
CA GLU A 467 4.25 -2.90 14.87
C GLU A 467 3.50 -2.98 16.20
N GLY A 468 3.74 -4.02 17.02
CA GLY A 468 3.07 -4.24 18.30
C GLY A 468 1.60 -4.66 18.19
N VAL A 469 1.12 -4.97 16.98
CA VAL A 469 -0.24 -5.48 16.74
C VAL A 469 -0.38 -6.90 17.29
N ILE A 470 0.65 -7.72 17.11
CA ILE A 470 0.90 -8.94 17.88
C ILE A 470 2.06 -8.62 18.85
N LYS A 471 1.99 -8.99 20.14
CA LYS A 471 3.05 -8.57 21.08
C LYS A 471 4.28 -9.47 20.96
N SER A 472 4.06 -10.76 20.72
CA SER A 472 5.12 -11.74 20.55
C SER A 472 4.64 -12.95 19.74
N GLU A 473 5.56 -13.63 19.08
CA GLU A 473 5.30 -14.94 18.50
C GLU A 473 4.88 -16.00 19.54
N ASN A 474 5.15 -15.76 20.82
CA ASN A 474 4.75 -16.65 21.91
C ASN A 474 3.35 -16.34 22.47
N ASP A 475 2.68 -15.30 21.96
CA ASP A 475 1.31 -15.01 22.37
C ASP A 475 0.38 -16.14 21.92
N ARG A 476 -0.66 -16.39 22.73
CA ARG A 476 -1.71 -17.34 22.39
C ARG A 476 -2.55 -16.79 21.26
N VAL A 477 -2.78 -17.61 20.24
CA VAL A 477 -3.56 -17.19 19.06
C VAL A 477 -5.02 -16.95 19.42
N SER A 478 -5.54 -17.71 20.40
CA SER A 478 -6.90 -17.58 20.92
C SER A 478 -7.19 -16.22 21.57
N ASP A 479 -6.17 -15.49 22.01
CA ASP A 479 -6.32 -14.13 22.54
C ASP A 479 -6.64 -13.10 21.42
N TYR A 480 -6.28 -13.42 20.18
CA TYR A 480 -6.48 -12.58 18.99
C TYR A 480 -7.60 -13.08 18.09
N TYR A 481 -7.85 -14.39 18.09
CA TYR A 481 -8.82 -15.05 17.23
C TYR A 481 -9.46 -16.24 17.94
N PRO A 482 -10.35 -15.99 18.92
CA PRO A 482 -10.96 -17.04 19.75
C PRO A 482 -11.81 -18.02 18.94
N GLU A 483 -12.30 -17.63 17.76
CA GLU A 483 -13.10 -18.50 16.89
C GLU A 483 -12.37 -19.75 16.42
N MET A 484 -11.03 -19.77 16.48
CA MET A 484 -10.25 -21.00 16.22
C MET A 484 -10.65 -22.16 17.15
N LEU A 485 -11.22 -21.87 18.32
CA LEU A 485 -11.67 -22.90 19.27
C LEU A 485 -13.11 -23.35 19.00
N ASP A 486 -13.85 -22.63 18.16
CA ASP A 486 -15.25 -22.88 17.86
C ASP A 486 -15.42 -23.78 16.62
N VAL A 487 -14.80 -24.96 16.64
CA VAL A 487 -14.95 -25.99 15.60
C VAL A 487 -15.36 -27.30 16.27
N ALA A 488 -16.65 -27.63 16.28
CA ALA A 488 -17.16 -28.84 16.93
C ALA A 488 -16.91 -30.12 16.11
N PRO A 489 -17.04 -31.32 16.70
CA PRO A 489 -17.05 -32.57 15.94
C PRO A 489 -18.02 -32.53 14.76
N GLY A 490 -17.55 -32.92 13.57
CA GLY A 490 -18.31 -32.83 12.31
C GLY A 490 -18.22 -31.49 11.59
N GLN A 491 -17.69 -30.44 12.23
CA GLN A 491 -17.55 -29.09 11.64
C GLN A 491 -16.13 -28.76 11.16
N GLY A 492 -15.18 -29.68 11.29
CA GLY A 492 -13.84 -29.48 10.78
C GLY A 492 -13.67 -29.97 9.34
N PRO A 493 -12.42 -29.94 8.82
CA PRO A 493 -12.15 -30.19 7.41
C PRO A 493 -12.35 -31.65 6.98
N LYS A 494 -12.37 -32.59 7.94
CA LYS A 494 -12.65 -34.02 7.74
C LYS A 494 -12.97 -34.68 9.07
N GLU A 495 -13.43 -35.93 9.03
CA GLU A 495 -13.73 -36.72 10.22
C GLU A 495 -12.54 -36.76 11.21
N GLY A 496 -12.85 -36.61 12.51
CA GLY A 496 -11.86 -36.60 13.58
C GLY A 496 -10.98 -35.35 13.66
N ARG A 497 -11.23 -34.32 12.84
CA ARG A 497 -10.54 -33.02 12.90
C ARG A 497 -11.52 -31.97 13.39
N TYR A 498 -11.30 -31.45 14.59
CA TYR A 498 -12.10 -30.41 15.23
C TYR A 498 -11.24 -29.75 16.32
N ALA A 499 -11.67 -28.62 16.89
CA ALA A 499 -10.88 -27.95 17.92
C ALA A 499 -10.88 -28.75 19.23
N PHE A 500 -9.70 -28.97 19.80
CA PHE A 500 -9.51 -29.65 21.08
C PHE A 500 -9.18 -28.65 22.19
N PRO A 501 -9.45 -28.97 23.48
CA PRO A 501 -9.14 -28.06 24.60
C PRO A 501 -7.69 -27.57 24.61
N GLU A 502 -6.73 -28.44 24.29
CA GLU A 502 -5.30 -28.12 24.25
C GLU A 502 -4.97 -27.10 23.16
N ASN A 503 -5.84 -26.90 22.16
CA ASN A 503 -5.63 -25.91 21.11
C ASN A 503 -5.73 -24.46 21.63
N SER A 504 -6.25 -24.22 22.85
CA SER A 504 -6.24 -22.88 23.48
C SER A 504 -4.83 -22.37 23.78
N GLU A 505 -3.86 -23.27 23.92
CA GLU A 505 -2.47 -22.97 24.27
C GLU A 505 -1.57 -22.76 23.03
N ILE A 506 -2.14 -22.84 21.82
CA ILE A 506 -1.38 -22.66 20.58
C ILE A 506 -0.88 -21.22 20.47
N THR A 507 0.42 -21.08 20.18
CA THR A 507 1.06 -19.77 19.92
C THR A 507 1.25 -19.50 18.43
N PHE A 508 1.48 -18.22 18.07
CA PHE A 508 1.80 -17.84 16.69
C PHE A 508 3.04 -18.57 16.16
N ARG A 509 4.07 -18.72 17.00
CA ARG A 509 5.29 -19.49 16.74
C ARG A 509 4.98 -20.92 16.34
N GLN A 510 4.13 -21.59 17.12
CA GLN A 510 3.76 -22.99 16.87
C GLN A 510 2.90 -23.14 15.61
N LEU A 511 2.04 -22.16 15.30
CA LEU A 511 1.33 -22.15 14.02
C LEU A 511 2.33 -22.05 12.87
N ILE A 512 3.12 -20.97 12.79
CA ILE A 512 4.01 -20.73 11.64
C ILE A 512 5.13 -21.78 11.52
N GLY A 513 5.58 -22.33 12.65
CA GLY A 513 6.56 -23.43 12.72
C GLY A 513 6.00 -24.82 12.44
N ASN A 514 4.68 -24.95 12.21
CA ASN A 514 3.98 -26.23 12.01
C ASN A 514 4.13 -27.23 13.18
N THR A 515 4.19 -26.75 14.42
CA THR A 515 4.24 -27.59 15.64
C THR A 515 2.97 -27.48 16.49
N SER A 516 1.92 -26.83 15.98
CA SER A 516 0.73 -26.48 16.79
C SER A 516 -0.21 -27.62 17.15
N GLY A 517 -0.23 -28.72 16.39
CA GLY A 517 -1.23 -29.78 16.57
C GLY A 517 -2.69 -29.33 16.32
N TYR A 518 -2.92 -28.17 15.67
CA TYR A 518 -4.27 -27.64 15.48
C TYR A 518 -5.22 -28.65 14.80
N MET A 519 -6.37 -28.91 15.43
CA MET A 519 -7.35 -29.92 15.04
C MET A 519 -6.80 -31.34 14.86
N LYS A 520 -5.69 -31.70 15.52
CA LYS A 520 -5.10 -33.04 15.45
C LYS A 520 -5.32 -33.79 16.78
N PRO A 521 -5.97 -34.97 16.75
CA PRO A 521 -6.22 -35.72 17.98
C PRO A 521 -4.91 -36.21 18.59
N GLY A 522 -4.68 -35.91 19.86
CA GLY A 522 -3.53 -36.38 20.63
C GLY A 522 -2.19 -35.66 20.35
N GLU A 523 -2.19 -34.60 19.55
CA GLU A 523 -0.98 -33.80 19.28
C GLU A 523 -1.03 -32.50 20.10
N ALA A 524 -0.32 -32.46 21.23
CA ALA A 524 -0.22 -31.26 22.05
C ALA A 524 0.63 -30.17 21.34
N PRO A 525 0.33 -28.87 21.54
CA PRO A 525 1.11 -27.80 20.91
C PRO A 525 2.60 -27.84 21.28
N GLY A 526 3.45 -27.65 20.27
CA GLY A 526 4.91 -27.64 20.39
C GLY A 526 5.56 -29.03 20.44
N LYS A 527 4.81 -30.14 20.31
CA LYS A 527 5.35 -31.49 20.50
C LYS A 527 5.68 -32.27 19.23
N VAL A 528 4.98 -32.01 18.14
CA VAL A 528 5.14 -32.76 16.90
C VAL A 528 5.21 -31.79 15.74
N PHE A 529 6.27 -31.89 14.94
CA PHE A 529 6.38 -31.21 13.66
C PHE A 529 5.48 -31.89 12.64
N ASN A 530 4.47 -31.15 12.20
CA ASN A 530 3.45 -31.68 11.32
C ASN A 530 3.01 -30.61 10.32
N TYR A 531 3.62 -30.65 9.13
CA TYR A 531 3.38 -29.68 8.07
C TYR A 531 1.90 -29.63 7.67
N GLN A 532 1.24 -28.49 7.86
CA GLN A 532 -0.21 -28.41 7.72
C GLN A 532 -0.71 -27.10 7.10
N THR A 533 -1.93 -27.16 6.56
CA THR A 533 -2.56 -26.02 5.88
C THR A 533 -3.52 -25.26 6.79
N PHE A 534 -4.39 -25.96 7.52
CA PHE A 534 -5.44 -25.29 8.31
C PHE A 534 -4.88 -24.47 9.47
N GLY A 535 -3.76 -24.89 10.09
CA GLY A 535 -3.03 -24.04 11.03
C GLY A 535 -2.52 -22.73 10.41
N MET A 536 -2.12 -22.73 9.13
CA MET A 536 -1.74 -21.49 8.44
C MET A 536 -2.94 -20.58 8.20
N ASN A 537 -4.11 -21.14 7.90
CA ASN A 537 -5.30 -20.32 7.72
C ASN A 537 -5.67 -19.62 9.03
N ILE A 538 -5.60 -20.32 10.17
CA ILE A 538 -5.75 -19.69 11.49
C ILE A 538 -4.72 -18.59 11.70
N LEU A 539 -3.45 -18.82 11.35
CA LEU A 539 -2.41 -17.79 11.44
C LEU A 539 -2.77 -16.55 10.62
N THR A 540 -3.15 -16.74 9.35
CA THR A 540 -3.48 -15.62 8.48
C THR A 540 -4.72 -14.88 8.94
N HIS A 541 -5.73 -15.60 9.42
CA HIS A 541 -6.98 -15.01 9.91
C HIS A 541 -6.77 -14.28 11.22
N SER A 542 -5.95 -14.81 12.13
CA SER A 542 -5.67 -14.16 13.40
C SER A 542 -4.87 -12.88 13.23
N VAL A 543 -3.82 -12.89 12.39
CA VAL A 543 -3.09 -11.67 12.04
C VAL A 543 -4.02 -10.68 11.34
N ALA A 544 -4.79 -11.11 10.34
CA ALA A 544 -5.73 -10.22 9.65
C ALA A 544 -6.82 -9.67 10.59
N SER A 545 -7.29 -10.46 11.57
CA SER A 545 -8.27 -10.03 12.57
C SER A 545 -7.67 -9.01 13.53
N ALA A 546 -6.39 -9.15 13.92
CA ALA A 546 -5.68 -8.17 14.73
C ALA A 546 -5.58 -6.81 14.04
N TYR A 547 -5.51 -6.79 12.70
CA TYR A 547 -5.62 -5.57 11.88
C TYR A 547 -7.08 -5.18 11.53
N SER A 548 -8.08 -5.86 12.06
CA SER A 548 -9.51 -5.66 11.76
C SER A 548 -9.88 -5.84 10.27
N LEU A 549 -9.15 -6.71 9.56
CA LEU A 549 -9.34 -7.00 8.13
C LEU A 549 -10.03 -8.33 7.86
N TYR A 550 -10.23 -9.15 8.89
CA TYR A 550 -10.92 -10.42 8.78
C TYR A 550 -11.99 -10.55 9.86
N LYS A 551 -13.13 -11.12 9.49
CA LYS A 551 -14.20 -11.51 10.41
C LYS A 551 -14.72 -12.87 9.98
N SER A 552 -14.62 -13.84 10.87
CA SER A 552 -15.03 -15.24 10.64
C SER A 552 -16.48 -15.39 10.19
N SER A 553 -17.37 -14.48 10.60
CA SER A 553 -18.79 -14.47 10.22
C SER A 553 -19.07 -13.97 8.80
N LYS A 554 -18.15 -13.20 8.20
CA LYS A 554 -18.28 -12.59 6.86
C LYS A 554 -16.91 -12.50 6.17
N PRO A 555 -16.22 -13.62 5.95
CA PRO A 555 -14.83 -13.66 5.49
C PRO A 555 -14.62 -13.03 4.11
N GLU A 556 -15.66 -12.96 3.27
CA GLU A 556 -15.66 -12.31 1.96
C GLU A 556 -15.77 -10.77 1.99
N GLN A 557 -16.19 -10.18 3.11
CA GLN A 557 -16.41 -8.74 3.23
C GLN A 557 -15.19 -7.99 3.78
N GLY A 558 -14.19 -8.71 4.30
CA GLY A 558 -12.94 -8.15 4.81
C GLY A 558 -11.85 -8.05 3.73
N GLY A 559 -10.92 -7.11 3.90
CA GLY A 559 -9.74 -7.01 3.03
C GLY A 559 -8.82 -8.24 3.14
N GLY A 560 -8.83 -8.91 4.29
CA GLY A 560 -8.12 -10.18 4.45
C GLY A 560 -6.61 -10.07 4.56
N PHE A 561 -5.98 -11.23 4.71
CA PHE A 561 -4.53 -11.33 4.86
C PHE A 561 -3.76 -11.00 3.57
N GLY A 562 -4.35 -11.28 2.41
CA GLY A 562 -3.73 -10.94 1.14
C GLY A 562 -3.55 -9.43 0.98
N THR A 563 -4.55 -8.62 1.38
CA THR A 563 -4.44 -7.17 1.41
C THR A 563 -3.34 -6.68 2.36
N LEU A 564 -3.15 -7.28 3.55
CA LEU A 564 -1.99 -6.98 4.40
C LEU A 564 -0.67 -7.21 3.69
N THR A 565 -0.56 -8.32 2.97
CA THR A 565 0.65 -8.66 2.23
C THR A 565 0.92 -7.67 1.09
N GLU A 566 -0.13 -7.18 0.43
CA GLU A 566 0.02 -6.13 -0.57
C GLU A 566 0.61 -4.86 0.04
N TRP A 567 0.01 -4.41 1.14
CA TRP A 567 0.34 -3.15 1.77
C TRP A 567 1.69 -3.15 2.47
N LYS A 568 2.00 -4.24 3.18
CA LYS A 568 3.19 -4.34 4.03
C LYS A 568 4.42 -4.85 3.29
N ILE A 569 4.27 -5.49 2.13
CA ILE A 569 5.39 -6.06 1.38
C ILE A 569 5.32 -5.69 -0.10
N ARG A 570 4.28 -6.13 -0.82
CA ARG A 570 4.22 -6.04 -2.29
C ARG A 570 4.51 -4.65 -2.83
N ASN A 571 3.79 -3.65 -2.31
CA ASN A 571 3.88 -2.28 -2.80
C ASN A 571 5.24 -1.63 -2.48
N LEU A 572 5.95 -2.11 -1.47
CA LEU A 572 7.24 -1.57 -1.05
C LEU A 572 8.41 -2.13 -1.86
N ILE A 573 8.22 -3.29 -2.50
CA ILE A 573 9.25 -3.97 -3.29
C ILE A 573 8.94 -4.01 -4.79
N ASP A 574 8.03 -3.16 -5.26
CA ASP A 574 7.56 -3.12 -6.66
C ASP A 574 7.00 -4.45 -7.16
N GLY A 575 6.40 -5.24 -6.27
CA GLY A 575 5.76 -6.51 -6.60
C GLY A 575 4.47 -6.33 -7.38
N SER A 576 4.22 -7.22 -8.34
CA SER A 576 3.07 -7.18 -9.24
C SER A 576 2.05 -8.30 -8.99
N TRP A 577 2.31 -9.18 -8.01
CA TRP A 577 1.50 -10.36 -7.77
C TRP A 577 0.07 -10.02 -7.34
N SER A 578 -0.85 -10.90 -7.71
CA SER A 578 -2.24 -10.85 -7.23
C SER A 578 -2.48 -11.94 -6.18
N TRP A 579 -3.64 -11.90 -5.54
CA TRP A 579 -4.05 -12.96 -4.61
C TRP A 579 -5.54 -13.22 -4.69
N LYS A 580 -5.95 -14.39 -4.22
CA LYS A 580 -7.35 -14.77 -4.07
C LYS A 580 -7.54 -15.72 -2.90
N TYR A 581 -8.76 -15.78 -2.37
CA TYR A 581 -9.13 -16.86 -1.47
C TYR A 581 -9.44 -18.16 -2.24
N GLY A 582 -9.13 -19.27 -1.61
CA GLY A 582 -9.45 -20.61 -2.10
C GLY A 582 -9.81 -21.55 -0.95
N ASN A 583 -10.57 -22.61 -1.26
CA ASN A 583 -10.96 -23.64 -0.32
C ASN A 583 -10.71 -25.01 -0.94
N PHE A 584 -10.37 -25.99 -0.10
CA PHE A 584 -10.47 -27.40 -0.48
C PHE A 584 -11.93 -27.83 -0.48
N ASP A 585 -12.22 -28.93 -1.17
CA ASP A 585 -13.48 -29.64 -0.99
C ASP A 585 -13.58 -30.14 0.45
N MET A 586 -14.59 -29.69 1.17
CA MET A 586 -14.80 -29.94 2.59
C MET A 586 -16.26 -30.35 2.85
N PRO A 587 -16.54 -31.03 3.98
CA PRO A 587 -17.91 -31.35 4.39
C PRO A 587 -18.81 -30.10 4.40
N PRO A 588 -20.11 -30.20 4.05
CA PRO A 588 -21.02 -29.06 4.03
C PRO A 588 -21.13 -28.31 5.37
N GLU A 589 -20.96 -29.04 6.48
CA GLU A 589 -21.03 -28.51 7.85
C GLU A 589 -19.70 -27.88 8.31
N ALA A 590 -18.66 -27.90 7.48
CA ALA A 590 -17.37 -27.32 7.79
C ALA A 590 -17.49 -25.81 8.06
N LYS A 591 -16.88 -25.34 9.16
CA LYS A 591 -16.81 -23.91 9.47
C LYS A 591 -15.76 -23.20 8.60
N LEU A 592 -16.09 -23.02 7.33
CA LEU A 592 -15.22 -22.41 6.34
C LEU A 592 -14.75 -21.00 6.76
N GLY A 593 -15.62 -20.19 7.36
CA GLY A 593 -15.23 -18.86 7.87
C GLY A 593 -14.19 -18.90 8.99
N THR A 594 -14.02 -20.03 9.68
CA THR A 594 -13.05 -20.16 10.78
C THR A 594 -11.67 -20.56 10.28
N PHE A 595 -11.58 -21.62 9.45
CA PHE A 595 -10.31 -22.23 9.03
C PHE A 595 -10.19 -22.45 7.52
N GLY A 596 -11.20 -22.09 6.73
CA GLY A 596 -11.15 -22.05 5.26
C GLY A 596 -10.52 -20.73 4.77
N TYR A 597 -10.91 -20.27 3.58
CA TYR A 597 -10.46 -19.02 2.95
C TYR A 597 -8.94 -18.88 2.93
N MET A 598 -8.27 -19.89 2.36
CA MET A 598 -6.82 -19.88 2.23
C MET A 598 -6.38 -18.76 1.30
N THR A 599 -5.46 -17.91 1.77
CA THR A 599 -4.84 -16.87 0.93
C THR A 599 -3.89 -17.52 -0.08
N ASN A 600 -4.19 -17.39 -1.36
CA ASN A 600 -3.38 -17.91 -2.45
C ASN A 600 -2.74 -16.77 -3.23
N TYR A 601 -1.41 -16.68 -3.21
CA TYR A 601 -0.67 -15.75 -4.06
C TYR A 601 -0.48 -16.31 -5.46
N LEU A 602 -0.61 -15.43 -6.46
CA LEU A 602 -0.36 -15.68 -7.87
C LEU A 602 0.82 -14.80 -8.28
N MET A 603 2.00 -15.39 -8.42
CA MET A 603 3.26 -14.68 -8.63
C MET A 603 3.93 -15.08 -9.94
N THR A 604 4.64 -14.14 -10.55
CA THR A 604 5.64 -14.43 -11.60
C THR A 604 6.95 -14.92 -10.96
N PRO A 605 7.86 -15.58 -11.72
CA PRO A 605 9.19 -15.90 -11.21
C PRO A 605 9.96 -14.69 -10.69
N GLN A 606 9.76 -13.51 -11.31
CA GLN A 606 10.38 -12.27 -10.85
C GLN A 606 9.78 -11.77 -9.52
N ASP A 607 8.46 -11.84 -9.32
CA ASP A 607 7.84 -11.52 -8.02
C ASP A 607 8.40 -12.42 -6.90
N MET A 608 8.52 -13.71 -7.18
CA MET A 608 9.13 -14.68 -6.27
C MET A 608 10.60 -14.33 -5.97
N ALA A 609 11.35 -13.94 -7.00
CA ALA A 609 12.75 -13.58 -6.83
C ALA A 609 12.91 -12.29 -6.03
N ARG A 610 11.97 -11.32 -6.14
CA ARG A 610 11.95 -10.12 -5.29
C ARG A 610 11.74 -10.48 -3.82
N MET A 611 10.86 -11.43 -3.51
CA MET A 611 10.71 -11.96 -2.14
C MET A 611 12.02 -12.62 -1.66
N GLY A 612 12.64 -13.46 -2.49
CA GLY A 612 13.93 -14.09 -2.18
C GLY A 612 15.03 -13.04 -1.93
N TRP A 613 15.08 -12.00 -2.76
CA TRP A 613 16.03 -10.89 -2.63
C TRP A 613 15.79 -10.07 -1.37
N LEU A 614 14.53 -9.82 -1.02
CA LEU A 614 14.16 -9.17 0.23
C LEU A 614 14.65 -9.97 1.45
N TRP A 615 14.46 -11.30 1.45
CA TRP A 615 14.92 -12.16 2.55
C TRP A 615 16.45 -12.26 2.61
N LEU A 616 17.11 -12.38 1.46
CA LEU A 616 18.57 -12.36 1.34
C LEU A 616 19.17 -11.11 2.00
N ASN A 617 18.51 -9.96 1.81
CA ASN A 617 18.89 -8.68 2.40
C ASN A 617 18.28 -8.44 3.79
N LYS A 618 17.92 -9.52 4.51
CA LYS A 618 17.36 -9.47 5.87
C LYS A 618 16.17 -8.51 6.01
N GLY A 619 15.30 -8.50 5.01
CA GLY A 619 14.11 -7.65 4.99
C GLY A 619 14.36 -6.19 4.63
N ASN A 620 15.58 -5.81 4.25
CA ASN A 620 15.87 -4.47 3.74
C ASN A 620 15.63 -4.41 2.23
N TRP A 621 14.92 -3.37 1.78
CA TRP A 621 14.72 -3.04 0.37
C TRP A 621 15.15 -1.61 0.10
N ASN A 622 16.28 -1.43 -0.58
CA ASN A 622 16.78 -0.10 -0.97
C ASN A 622 16.85 0.91 0.20
N GLY A 623 17.38 0.47 1.34
CA GLY A 623 17.47 1.29 2.55
C GLY A 623 16.18 1.38 3.37
N THR A 624 15.07 0.80 2.90
CA THR A 624 13.82 0.69 3.66
C THR A 624 13.75 -0.66 4.35
N GLN A 625 13.66 -0.68 5.68
CA GLN A 625 13.43 -1.93 6.41
C GLN A 625 11.96 -2.34 6.27
N VAL A 626 11.68 -3.36 5.47
CA VAL A 626 10.32 -3.86 5.22
C VAL A 626 9.95 -4.95 6.22
N ILE A 627 10.81 -5.96 6.41
CA ILE A 627 10.63 -7.03 7.40
C ILE A 627 11.73 -6.88 8.46
N PRO A 628 11.47 -7.00 9.77
CA PRO A 628 12.52 -6.86 10.77
C PRO A 628 13.68 -7.84 10.55
N ALA A 629 14.92 -7.34 10.55
CA ALA A 629 16.10 -8.15 10.28
C ALA A 629 16.25 -9.30 11.29
N GLU A 630 16.00 -9.03 12.57
CA GLU A 630 16.03 -10.06 13.62
C GLU A 630 14.97 -11.14 13.42
N TRP A 631 13.82 -10.80 12.81
CA TRP A 631 12.80 -11.78 12.46
C TRP A 631 13.28 -12.71 11.35
N ILE A 632 13.90 -12.19 10.29
CA ILE A 632 14.45 -13.01 9.21
C ILE A 632 15.55 -13.94 9.71
N ASP A 633 16.47 -13.42 10.55
CA ASP A 633 17.54 -14.22 11.15
C ASP A 633 16.99 -15.36 12.00
N LYS A 634 15.90 -15.12 12.75
CA LYS A 634 15.21 -16.14 13.56
C LYS A 634 14.41 -17.12 12.70
N ALA A 635 13.67 -16.63 11.71
CA ALA A 635 12.71 -17.42 10.95
C ALA A 635 13.38 -18.43 10.01
N THR A 636 14.61 -18.14 9.58
CA THR A 636 15.42 -18.96 8.67
C THR A 636 16.35 -19.94 9.39
N LYS A 637 16.05 -20.28 10.65
CA LYS A 637 16.70 -21.33 11.45
C LYS A 637 15.70 -22.39 11.88
N VAL A 638 16.15 -23.64 12.03
CA VAL A 638 15.27 -24.72 12.51
C VAL A 638 14.70 -24.35 13.88
N SER A 639 13.38 -24.54 14.03
CA SER A 639 12.66 -24.15 15.24
C SER A 639 13.15 -24.95 16.46
N PRO A 640 13.34 -24.33 17.64
CA PRO A 640 13.76 -25.03 18.86
C PRO A 640 12.87 -26.22 19.22
N GLU A 641 11.55 -26.11 19.00
CA GLU A 641 10.61 -27.19 19.25
C GLU A 641 10.88 -28.43 18.40
N ILE A 642 11.37 -28.25 17.17
CA ILE A 642 11.74 -29.35 16.28
C ILE A 642 13.06 -29.97 16.75
N LEU A 643 14.07 -29.16 17.08
CA LEU A 643 15.35 -29.64 17.60
C LEU A 643 15.19 -30.48 18.87
N GLU A 644 14.25 -30.09 19.74
CA GLU A 644 14.02 -30.76 21.02
C GLU A 644 13.21 -32.07 20.89
N ASN A 645 12.21 -32.11 20.00
CA ASN A 645 11.20 -33.18 20.01
C ASN A 645 11.27 -34.13 18.81
N GLU A 646 11.94 -33.74 17.72
CA GLU A 646 12.03 -34.54 16.49
C GLU A 646 13.41 -35.20 16.33
N PRO A 647 13.51 -36.36 15.66
CA PRO A 647 14.80 -36.93 15.29
C PRO A 647 15.58 -36.02 14.33
N GLU A 648 16.91 -36.18 14.32
CA GLU A 648 17.85 -35.31 13.59
C GLU A 648 17.51 -35.17 12.10
N ASP A 649 17.06 -36.25 11.44
CA ASP A 649 16.67 -36.25 10.02
C ASP A 649 15.42 -35.40 9.71
N ARG A 650 14.70 -34.94 10.74
CA ARG A 650 13.53 -34.05 10.65
C ARG A 650 13.84 -32.62 11.09
N HIS A 651 15.10 -32.27 11.33
CA HIS A 651 15.52 -30.90 11.65
C HIS A 651 15.62 -30.03 10.39
N VAL A 652 14.45 -29.72 9.80
CA VAL A 652 14.36 -29.15 8.44
C VAL A 652 13.56 -27.86 8.31
N TYR A 653 12.89 -27.40 9.37
CA TYR A 653 11.89 -26.32 9.27
C TYR A 653 12.01 -25.25 10.36
N GLY A 654 11.97 -23.99 9.94
CA GLY A 654 11.95 -22.82 10.81
C GLY A 654 10.55 -22.21 10.94
N LEU A 655 10.51 -20.90 11.15
CA LEU A 655 9.25 -20.15 11.22
C LEU A 655 8.79 -19.81 9.80
N GLY A 656 8.19 -20.78 9.11
CA GLY A 656 7.66 -20.61 7.77
C GLY A 656 8.65 -20.84 6.63
N PHE A 657 9.88 -21.26 6.93
CA PHE A 657 10.96 -21.51 5.97
C PHE A 657 11.50 -22.94 6.09
N TRP A 658 11.93 -23.50 4.97
CA TRP A 658 12.80 -24.70 4.95
C TRP A 658 14.23 -24.24 5.21
N CYS A 659 14.90 -24.82 6.20
CA CYS A 659 16.18 -24.30 6.69
C CYS A 659 17.26 -25.39 6.61
N ASN A 660 18.43 -25.04 6.07
CA ASN A 660 19.54 -25.98 5.93
C ASN A 660 20.61 -25.82 7.01
N ASP A 661 20.33 -25.11 8.12
CA ASP A 661 21.31 -24.84 9.18
C ASP A 661 21.74 -26.08 9.97
N GLN A 662 20.97 -27.18 9.84
CA GLN A 662 21.32 -28.50 10.36
C GLN A 662 21.81 -29.46 9.27
N SER A 663 22.01 -28.98 8.04
CA SER A 663 22.44 -29.77 6.87
C SER A 663 21.54 -30.98 6.54
N GLN A 664 20.24 -30.90 6.86
CA GLN A 664 19.30 -32.00 6.64
C GLN A 664 18.48 -31.87 5.35
N VAL A 665 18.20 -30.64 4.90
CA VAL A 665 17.38 -30.41 3.69
C VAL A 665 18.21 -30.61 2.43
N TRP A 666 19.40 -30.00 2.41
CA TRP A 666 20.38 -30.08 1.33
C TRP A 666 21.79 -30.28 1.92
N PRO A 667 22.15 -31.51 2.34
CA PRO A 667 23.43 -31.78 3.01
C PRO A 667 24.67 -31.29 2.26
N ASP A 668 24.63 -31.25 0.92
CA ASP A 668 25.79 -30.85 0.09
C ASP A 668 25.78 -29.36 -0.29
N LEU A 669 24.80 -28.58 0.19
CA LEU A 669 24.71 -27.12 -0.03
C LEU A 669 25.06 -26.35 1.25
N PRO A 670 25.37 -25.04 1.14
CA PRO A 670 25.68 -24.22 2.31
C PRO A 670 24.61 -24.30 3.40
N ASN A 671 25.07 -24.37 4.65
CA ASN A 671 24.20 -24.47 5.82
C ASN A 671 23.44 -23.16 6.12
N ASP A 672 23.85 -22.05 5.54
CA ASP A 672 23.13 -20.78 5.65
C ASP A 672 22.01 -20.62 4.61
N SER A 673 21.83 -21.61 3.73
CA SER A 673 20.74 -21.59 2.75
C SER A 673 19.39 -21.97 3.36
N PHE A 674 18.33 -21.38 2.80
CA PHE A 674 16.94 -21.60 3.20
C PHE A 674 16.02 -21.42 2.00
N ALA A 675 14.75 -21.85 2.12
CA ALA A 675 13.79 -21.67 1.05
C ALA A 675 12.34 -21.52 1.47
N ALA A 676 11.57 -20.90 0.58
CA ALA A 676 10.13 -21.12 0.47
C ALA A 676 9.88 -22.25 -0.53
N SER A 677 9.10 -23.27 -0.14
CA SER A 677 8.77 -24.39 -1.03
C SER A 677 7.32 -24.82 -0.88
N GLY A 678 6.67 -25.12 -2.01
CA GLY A 678 5.27 -25.54 -2.04
C GLY A 678 4.92 -26.50 -3.18
N ALA A 679 3.74 -27.11 -3.04
CA ALA A 679 3.17 -28.03 -4.03
C ALA A 679 3.05 -27.37 -5.42
N GLY A 680 3.17 -28.17 -6.48
CA GLY A 680 3.21 -27.65 -7.85
C GLY A 680 4.56 -27.02 -8.23
N GLN A 681 5.63 -27.41 -7.53
CA GLN A 681 7.02 -27.09 -7.86
C GLN A 681 7.32 -25.59 -7.77
N GLN A 682 6.84 -24.96 -6.69
CA GLN A 682 7.07 -23.54 -6.42
C GLN A 682 8.20 -23.43 -5.41
N HIS A 683 9.32 -22.85 -5.81
CA HIS A 683 10.52 -22.80 -4.99
C HIS A 683 11.21 -21.44 -5.05
N ILE A 684 11.62 -20.92 -3.90
CA ILE A 684 12.46 -19.73 -3.76
C ILE A 684 13.60 -20.13 -2.83
N TRP A 685 14.75 -20.49 -3.40
CA TRP A 685 15.95 -20.83 -2.66
C TRP A 685 16.83 -19.60 -2.51
N VAL A 686 17.34 -19.38 -1.30
CA VAL A 686 18.16 -18.23 -0.94
C VAL A 686 19.44 -18.74 -0.27
N CYS A 687 20.59 -18.23 -0.71
CA CYS A 687 21.90 -18.59 -0.18
C CYS A 687 22.72 -17.33 0.12
N PRO A 688 22.73 -16.89 1.40
CA PRO A 688 23.43 -15.67 1.81
C PRO A 688 24.92 -15.65 1.50
N SER A 689 25.63 -16.76 1.78
CA SER A 689 27.06 -16.93 1.51
C SER A 689 27.46 -16.70 0.06
N PHE A 690 26.52 -16.85 -0.88
CA PHE A 690 26.74 -16.66 -2.30
C PHE A 690 26.01 -15.45 -2.90
N ASP A 691 25.27 -14.69 -2.07
CA ASP A 691 24.41 -13.58 -2.50
C ASP A 691 23.45 -14.00 -3.63
N LEU A 692 22.87 -15.20 -3.50
CA LEU A 692 22.22 -15.94 -4.59
C LEU A 692 20.75 -16.24 -4.25
N VAL A 693 19.88 -16.00 -5.24
CA VAL A 693 18.46 -16.38 -5.23
C VAL A 693 18.16 -17.23 -6.46
N VAL A 694 17.55 -18.39 -6.26
CA VAL A 694 17.10 -19.28 -7.34
C VAL A 694 15.61 -19.55 -7.18
N VAL A 695 14.85 -19.22 -8.21
CA VAL A 695 13.39 -19.39 -8.26
C VAL A 695 13.00 -20.47 -9.24
N GLN A 696 11.98 -21.24 -8.88
CA GLN A 696 11.32 -22.19 -9.78
C GLN A 696 9.80 -22.06 -9.70
N SER A 697 9.13 -21.97 -10.85
CA SER A 697 7.66 -21.86 -10.89
C SER A 697 7.08 -22.08 -12.29
N PRO A 698 6.48 -23.23 -12.64
CA PRO A 698 6.74 -24.51 -12.00
C PRO A 698 8.21 -24.90 -12.21
N GLY A 699 8.79 -25.60 -11.26
CA GLY A 699 9.99 -26.40 -11.46
C GLY A 699 9.68 -27.71 -12.18
N SER A 700 10.64 -28.65 -12.13
CA SER A 700 10.56 -29.96 -12.78
C SER A 700 10.51 -31.17 -11.83
N TYR A 701 10.60 -30.92 -10.51
CA TYR A 701 10.62 -31.96 -9.50
C TYR A 701 9.24 -32.59 -9.28
N PRO A 702 9.13 -33.91 -9.15
CA PRO A 702 7.93 -34.50 -8.57
C PRO A 702 7.75 -33.90 -7.16
N SER A 703 6.51 -33.63 -6.76
CA SER A 703 6.18 -33.35 -5.36
C SER A 703 4.92 -34.13 -5.07
N HIS A 704 5.12 -35.42 -4.79
CA HIS A 704 4.04 -36.37 -4.56
C HIS A 704 4.18 -37.01 -3.18
N GLY A 705 3.09 -37.54 -2.64
CA GLY A 705 3.09 -38.22 -1.35
C GLY A 705 2.95 -37.31 -0.13
N ALA A 706 2.91 -37.93 1.04
CA ALA A 706 2.86 -37.23 2.33
C ALA A 706 4.21 -36.59 2.64
N PHE A 707 4.20 -35.49 3.38
CA PHE A 707 5.41 -34.85 3.88
C PHE A 707 6.28 -35.87 4.65
N ASP A 708 7.57 -35.95 4.32
CA ASP A 708 8.56 -36.95 4.78
C ASP A 708 8.33 -38.40 4.34
N SER A 709 7.54 -38.64 3.30
CA SER A 709 7.62 -39.92 2.60
C SER A 709 9.03 -40.11 2.00
N PRO A 710 9.50 -41.36 1.85
CA PRO A 710 10.74 -41.63 1.11
C PRO A 710 10.79 -40.98 -0.28
N GLU A 711 9.64 -40.86 -0.93
CA GLU A 711 9.49 -40.18 -2.23
C GLU A 711 9.77 -38.67 -2.12
N GLN A 712 9.21 -37.98 -1.12
CA GLN A 712 9.50 -36.56 -0.87
C GLN A 712 10.97 -36.32 -0.50
N VAL A 713 11.59 -37.23 0.24
CA VAL A 713 13.02 -37.15 0.59
C VAL A 713 13.87 -37.23 -0.68
N GLU A 714 13.54 -38.13 -1.60
CA GLU A 714 14.24 -38.26 -2.88
C GLU A 714 13.97 -37.06 -3.81
N ASP A 715 12.74 -36.53 -3.83
CA ASP A 715 12.40 -35.30 -4.56
C ASP A 715 13.27 -34.11 -4.11
N ARG A 716 13.55 -33.98 -2.80
CA ARG A 716 14.46 -32.95 -2.25
C ARG A 716 15.90 -33.13 -2.72
N ARG A 717 16.37 -34.38 -2.87
CA ARG A 717 17.72 -34.69 -3.39
C ARG A 717 17.86 -34.32 -4.88
N SER A 718 16.81 -34.54 -5.67
CA SER A 718 16.79 -34.10 -7.08
C SER A 718 16.95 -32.57 -7.19
N MET A 719 16.28 -31.82 -6.30
CA MET A 719 16.43 -30.37 -6.22
C MET A 719 17.84 -29.92 -5.86
N GLN A 720 18.46 -30.59 -4.90
CA GLN A 720 19.87 -30.37 -4.56
C GLN A 720 20.79 -30.51 -5.79
N GLY A 721 20.51 -31.46 -6.69
CA GLY A 721 21.32 -31.69 -7.88
C GLY A 721 21.40 -30.49 -8.83
N LEU A 722 20.31 -29.73 -8.99
CA LEU A 722 20.34 -28.49 -9.80
C LEU A 722 21.02 -27.36 -9.05
N LEU A 723 20.63 -27.13 -7.80
CA LEU A 723 21.18 -26.05 -6.98
C LEU A 723 22.69 -26.20 -6.81
N GLY A 724 23.18 -27.43 -6.62
CA GLY A 724 24.60 -27.74 -6.55
C GLY A 724 25.35 -27.35 -7.82
N ARG A 725 24.82 -27.65 -9.01
CA ARG A 725 25.44 -27.23 -10.28
C ARG A 725 25.43 -25.71 -10.49
N ILE A 726 24.39 -25.03 -10.01
CA ILE A 726 24.36 -23.56 -10.02
C ILE A 726 25.44 -23.02 -9.07
N VAL A 727 25.62 -23.63 -7.90
CA VAL A 727 26.70 -23.28 -6.96
C VAL A 727 28.09 -23.58 -7.54
N ASP A 728 28.29 -24.74 -8.18
CA ASP A 728 29.54 -25.12 -8.84
C ASP A 728 29.92 -24.18 -9.99
N SER A 729 28.97 -23.38 -10.48
CA SER A 729 29.24 -22.35 -11.47
C SER A 729 29.74 -21.03 -10.88
N ILE A 730 29.74 -20.84 -9.56
CA ILE A 730 30.22 -19.61 -8.89
C ILE A 730 31.40 -19.85 -7.94
N THR A 731 31.79 -21.11 -7.75
CA THR A 731 32.93 -21.57 -6.92
C THR A 731 34.03 -22.13 -7.82
#